data_AF-A0A5C6B8J9-F1
#
_entry.id   AF-A0A5C6B8J9-F1
#
_cell.length_a   1.000
_cell.length_b   1.000
_cell.length_c   1.000
_cell.angle_alpha   90.00
_cell.angle_beta   90.00
_cell.angle_gamma   90.00
#
_symmetry.space_group_name_H-M   'P 1'
#
loop_
_entity.id
_entity.type
_entity.pdbx_description
1 polymer ?
#
loop_
_entity_poly.entity_id
_entity_poly.type
_entity_poly.pdbx_seq_one_letter_code
_entity_poly.pdbx_strand_id
1 'polypeptide(L)'
;MNFEANPSEQDVAEHELLAEAPSWYGDAETQGSNGVQKFQESLGDSSASPVVRPVVRPVRLGKYTIGQCVGSGGMGTVYRGTDDAGQVVAVKVLRADVAQRADASERFAKEARILARSTHASIARLHEVGDESGVRFIVTDFVDGLSLKQMLEIHAPLPERLSLQLVSLLLMGLDELHQLGIVHRDIKPANIMIASTLLDRQCDADPRDWPDVVIGDVKLTDFGLAREIDQSESQDLTRTHALLGTPQYMAPEQCLHGDRIDASADIYSMGATLYEMLSGHSPLQSNSFIELIEKHRHEKPASLSSVCPSISEPVSRLVTRTLEKNPLDRFADAAELLAEIQRILDGQPTGTNELTTIESREYADVREYEIRCELNSSAEALWPFVSNTDRINRATHLPPANFEFQRGVDGELRLHASLRFLGMRLCWTEHPYEWIEAKRMSVLRKLSKGPLQWVLSTVDLTPRSDGGTTLVHRIEVKPRGLLGIAFADFQVGRRSVKEFERVYRRIDTIVGASQQQAYRYDAFEPSKNLGNEKSRQLDESISQLGARGVDANIMLLFSDFLSHAAPQEVARIRPFELAERWGVSRTKVIDACLHAAHVGLLILRWDIHCPHCRVPTSQVDTLRDVQSHGRCDVCDAEFRCDAAHDVELVFCVNHSIRDVETKTYCVGGPFHLPHVVAQRRLESLQQDEITMSLCEGDYRISSPMLPKSVSLRVRSDAKQHRCRVELSERFGGEWIELSDEGQRVTIVNRFSRELLVRIERNSESKTVLTAAYVTSLALFRELFPREILSVDVPALIDQITFMVCEILLDHSAVDDSIARTYASVHQYLNRLPGSVSALGGVCVKSLGRTIVCVFHDQPSALAAGDCLLADTQDSLQLRIAIHSGSAVLATVAERLEYFGETLDRALDFCRSVPAGEVRVLESMEPDLS
;
A
#
# COMPACT_ATOMS: atom_id res chain seq x y z
N MET A 1 9.96 65.82 26.43
CA MET A 1 10.36 65.92 27.84
C MET A 1 11.38 64.83 28.09
N ASN A 2 12.49 65.21 28.72
CA ASN A 2 13.73 64.46 28.89
C ASN A 2 13.67 63.34 29.94
N PHE A 3 14.82 62.63 30.02
CA PHE A 3 15.43 61.86 31.14
C PHE A 3 15.16 60.36 31.14
N GLU A 4 16.08 59.43 31.44
CA GLU A 4 17.56 59.28 31.50
C GLU A 4 17.80 57.84 32.05
N ALA A 5 18.91 57.20 31.61
CA ALA A 5 19.80 56.22 32.28
C ALA A 5 19.30 55.02 33.16
N ASN A 6 19.74 53.80 32.73
CA ASN A 6 20.23 52.55 33.39
C ASN A 6 20.56 52.50 34.92
N PRO A 7 20.96 51.37 35.58
CA PRO A 7 21.05 49.91 35.20
C PRO A 7 20.74 48.88 36.37
N SER A 8 21.17 47.60 36.20
CA SER A 8 21.53 46.54 37.20
C SER A 8 20.44 45.52 37.62
N GLU A 9 20.65 44.21 37.33
CA GLU A 9 21.01 43.08 38.25
C GLU A 9 19.82 42.64 39.14
N GLN A 10 19.35 41.38 39.23
CA GLN A 10 20.00 40.14 39.70
C GLN A 10 18.97 38.98 39.69
N ASP A 11 19.41 37.73 39.51
CA ASP A 11 19.00 36.47 40.21
C ASP A 11 19.54 35.25 39.41
N VAL A 12 20.64 34.56 39.79
CA VAL A 12 20.90 33.64 40.95
C VAL A 12 20.12 32.31 40.79
N ALA A 13 20.77 31.27 40.22
CA ALA A 13 21.46 30.13 40.88
C ALA A 13 20.47 29.00 41.30
N GLU A 14 20.75 27.69 41.28
CA GLU A 14 22.01 26.94 41.43
C GLU A 14 21.72 25.44 41.21
N HIS A 15 22.66 24.68 40.62
CA HIS A 15 23.24 23.46 41.23
C HIS A 15 24.33 22.81 40.32
N GLU A 16 25.59 23.13 40.67
CA GLU A 16 26.79 22.28 40.86
C GLU A 16 26.71 20.74 40.67
N LEU A 17 27.76 19.98 40.25
CA LEU A 17 29.19 20.01 40.65
C LEU A 17 30.08 19.03 39.81
N LEU A 18 31.41 19.29 39.78
CA LEU A 18 32.62 18.50 39.37
C LEU A 18 33.08 18.60 37.88
N ALA A 19 34.11 19.37 37.44
CA ALA A 19 35.56 19.51 37.80
C ALA A 19 36.38 18.21 37.52
N GLU A 20 37.52 18.13 36.81
CA GLU A 20 38.61 19.04 36.38
C GLU A 20 39.34 18.46 35.13
N ALA A 21 39.93 19.29 34.26
CA ALA A 21 41.06 18.91 33.38
C ALA A 21 41.94 20.13 33.04
N PRO A 22 43.28 19.99 32.86
CA PRO A 22 44.22 21.11 32.96
C PRO A 22 44.34 21.95 31.68
N SER A 23 44.56 23.26 31.84
CA SER A 23 44.84 24.22 30.77
C SER A 23 46.26 24.08 30.21
N TRP A 24 46.38 23.84 28.90
CA TRP A 24 47.65 23.99 28.18
C TRP A 24 47.54 24.49 26.73
N TYR A 25 46.38 25.01 26.29
CA TYR A 25 46.26 25.59 24.95
C TYR A 25 46.48 27.11 24.98
N GLY A 26 47.60 27.54 24.39
CA GLY A 26 47.81 28.91 23.91
C GLY A 26 47.30 29.09 22.49
N ASP A 27 46.89 30.32 22.18
CA ASP A 27 46.26 30.76 20.93
C ASP A 27 47.06 30.38 19.66
N ALA A 28 46.44 29.55 18.79
CA ALA A 28 47.02 29.11 17.51
C ALA A 28 46.14 29.47 16.29
N GLU A 29 45.37 30.57 16.36
CA GLU A 29 44.42 30.93 15.28
C GLU A 29 45.03 31.72 14.10
N THR A 30 46.33 32.01 14.07
CA THR A 30 46.91 32.91 13.03
C THR A 30 48.03 32.34 12.15
N GLN A 31 48.45 31.08 12.34
CA GLN A 31 49.56 30.50 11.54
C GLN A 31 49.13 29.68 10.30
N GLY A 32 47.97 29.01 10.32
CA GLY A 32 47.55 28.11 9.24
C GLY A 32 47.17 28.80 7.92
N SER A 33 46.47 29.94 7.97
CA SER A 33 45.98 30.65 6.78
C SER A 33 47.10 31.30 5.95
N ASN A 34 48.11 31.88 6.63
CA ASN A 34 49.28 32.48 5.98
C ASN A 34 50.17 31.44 5.26
N GLY A 35 50.22 30.19 5.76
CA GLY A 35 50.99 29.11 5.14
C GLY A 35 50.37 28.62 3.82
N VAL A 36 49.04 28.46 3.80
CA VAL A 36 48.28 28.06 2.59
C VAL A 36 48.41 29.12 1.50
N GLN A 37 48.36 30.41 1.84
CA GLN A 37 48.49 31.51 0.88
C GLN A 37 49.91 31.57 0.26
N LYS A 38 50.97 31.45 1.08
CA LYS A 38 52.36 31.35 0.58
C LYS A 38 52.60 30.12 -0.30
N PHE A 39 51.97 28.99 0.03
CA PHE A 39 52.02 27.78 -0.78
C PHE A 39 51.34 27.98 -2.15
N GLN A 40 50.23 28.73 -2.21
CA GLN A 40 49.58 29.05 -3.49
C GLN A 40 50.42 30.01 -4.36
N GLU A 41 51.11 30.96 -3.75
CA GLU A 41 52.04 31.86 -4.46
C GLU A 41 53.23 31.09 -5.07
N SER A 42 53.71 30.02 -4.43
CA SER A 42 54.78 29.17 -5.00
C SER A 42 54.35 28.29 -6.18
N LEU A 43 53.04 28.07 -6.37
CA LEU A 43 52.50 27.33 -7.51
C LEU A 43 52.51 28.15 -8.82
N GLY A 44 52.56 29.49 -8.74
CA GLY A 44 52.50 30.39 -9.89
C GLY A 44 53.84 30.60 -10.62
N ASP A 45 54.98 30.30 -10.00
CA ASP A 45 56.30 30.61 -10.54
C ASP A 45 56.88 29.41 -11.32
N SER A 46 56.41 29.22 -12.56
CA SER A 46 56.85 28.15 -13.47
C SER A 46 57.98 28.60 -14.38
N SER A 47 59.14 28.96 -13.82
CA SER A 47 60.32 29.30 -14.63
C SER A 47 61.69 28.88 -14.08
N ALA A 48 61.86 27.61 -13.70
CA ALA A 48 63.18 26.95 -13.73
C ALA A 48 63.09 25.43 -13.55
N SER A 49 63.68 24.66 -14.46
CA SER A 49 64.01 23.25 -14.21
C SER A 49 65.36 23.14 -13.50
N PRO A 50 65.47 22.27 -12.47
CA PRO A 50 66.69 21.52 -12.26
C PRO A 50 66.43 20.01 -12.29
N VAL A 51 67.40 19.31 -12.88
CA VAL A 51 67.51 17.84 -12.93
C VAL A 51 67.62 17.31 -11.50
N VAL A 52 66.65 16.49 -11.05
CA VAL A 52 66.67 15.84 -9.73
C VAL A 52 67.58 14.60 -9.77
N ARG A 53 68.67 14.65 -9.00
CA ARG A 53 69.55 13.51 -8.63
C ARG A 53 68.86 12.65 -7.53
N PRO A 54 69.26 11.38 -7.30
CA PRO A 54 68.55 10.51 -6.36
C PRO A 54 68.62 11.08 -4.95
N VAL A 55 67.43 11.26 -4.35
CA VAL A 55 67.23 11.94 -3.06
C VAL A 55 67.90 11.17 -1.93
N VAL A 56 68.94 11.78 -1.35
CA VAL A 56 69.37 11.53 0.02
C VAL A 56 68.19 11.92 0.91
N ARG A 57 67.71 10.99 1.76
CA ARG A 57 66.63 11.23 2.73
C ARG A 57 66.86 12.58 3.43
N PRO A 58 65.94 13.57 3.36
CA PRO A 58 66.04 14.73 4.22
C PRO A 58 65.86 14.21 5.65
N VAL A 59 66.92 14.33 6.46
CA VAL A 59 66.84 14.03 7.91
C VAL A 59 65.92 15.06 8.59
N ARG A 60 65.64 16.20 7.93
CA ARG A 60 64.80 17.30 8.41
C ARG A 60 64.10 18.01 7.23
N LEU A 61 62.83 18.37 7.39
CA LEU A 61 62.05 19.27 6.53
C LEU A 61 61.45 20.36 7.43
N GLY A 62 61.86 21.61 7.25
CA GLY A 62 61.53 22.73 8.12
C GLY A 62 61.95 22.44 9.57
N LYS A 63 61.00 22.60 10.48
CA LYS A 63 61.17 22.24 11.91
C LYS A 63 60.93 20.76 12.22
N TYR A 64 60.69 19.92 11.20
CA TYR A 64 60.30 18.52 11.39
C TYR A 64 61.46 17.57 11.09
N THR A 65 61.85 16.78 12.08
CA THR A 65 62.75 15.65 11.88
C THR A 65 61.98 14.49 11.27
N ILE A 66 62.39 14.01 10.10
CA ILE A 66 61.66 12.97 9.35
C ILE A 66 62.14 11.58 9.79
N GLY A 67 61.21 10.81 10.37
CA GLY A 67 61.43 9.45 10.82
C GLY A 67 61.06 8.40 9.76
N GLN A 68 60.47 7.30 10.21
CA GLN A 68 60.12 6.18 9.34
C GLN A 68 58.98 6.51 8.38
N CYS A 69 59.01 5.90 7.19
CA CYS A 69 57.89 5.92 6.25
C CYS A 69 56.71 5.13 6.86
N VAL A 70 55.54 5.76 6.90
CA VAL A 70 54.29 5.20 7.45
C VAL A 70 53.44 4.62 6.33
N GLY A 71 53.46 5.25 5.15
CA GLY A 71 52.74 4.75 3.96
C GLY A 71 53.13 5.53 2.70
N SER A 72 52.94 4.93 1.53
CA SER A 72 53.18 5.57 0.24
C SER A 72 51.98 5.36 -0.67
N GLY A 73 51.44 6.45 -1.23
CA GLY A 73 50.25 6.47 -2.08
C GLY A 73 50.52 7.04 -3.47
N GLY A 74 49.43 7.25 -4.23
CA GLY A 74 49.48 7.72 -5.63
C GLY A 74 50.00 9.15 -5.80
N MET A 75 49.80 10.03 -4.81
CA MET A 75 50.22 11.43 -4.87
C MET A 75 51.41 11.76 -3.96
N GLY A 76 51.61 11.04 -2.85
CA GLY A 76 52.60 11.40 -1.84
C GLY A 76 53.04 10.23 -0.97
N THR A 77 54.12 10.42 -0.21
CA THR A 77 54.60 9.49 0.82
C THR A 77 54.46 10.12 2.19
N VAL A 78 53.85 9.41 3.14
CA VAL A 78 53.62 9.86 4.51
C VAL A 78 54.72 9.32 5.41
N TYR A 79 55.35 10.20 6.17
CA TYR A 79 56.38 9.90 7.15
C TYR A 79 55.91 10.26 8.55
N ARG A 80 56.39 9.52 9.55
CA ARG A 80 56.30 9.94 10.95
C ARG A 80 57.34 11.03 11.18
N GLY A 81 56.90 12.24 11.47
CA GLY A 81 57.75 13.37 11.81
C GLY A 81 57.75 13.65 13.31
N THR A 82 58.71 14.46 13.75
CA THR A 82 58.72 15.05 15.09
C THR A 82 59.15 16.50 14.97
N ASP A 83 58.36 17.42 15.51
CA ASP A 83 58.71 18.84 15.50
C ASP A 83 59.76 19.18 16.56
N ASP A 84 60.23 20.43 16.57
CA ASP A 84 61.24 20.91 17.52
C ASP A 84 60.77 20.90 18.99
N ALA A 85 59.45 20.84 19.23
CA ALA A 85 58.86 20.72 20.57
C ALA A 85 58.71 19.26 21.03
N GLY A 86 59.03 18.28 20.16
CA GLY A 86 58.89 16.86 20.43
C GLY A 86 57.51 16.28 20.11
N GLN A 87 56.61 17.06 19.50
CA GLN A 87 55.29 16.58 19.08
C GLN A 87 55.43 15.68 17.85
N VAL A 88 54.78 14.51 17.90
CA VAL A 88 54.75 13.55 16.79
C VAL A 88 53.69 13.97 15.78
N VAL A 89 54.05 14.03 14.50
CA VAL A 89 53.19 14.50 13.41
C VAL A 89 53.27 13.59 12.18
N ALA A 90 52.24 13.59 11.34
CA ALA A 90 52.28 12.92 10.05
C ALA A 90 52.71 13.93 8.98
N VAL A 91 53.78 13.63 8.24
CA VAL A 91 54.33 14.51 7.20
C VAL A 91 54.12 13.84 5.83
N LYS A 92 53.11 14.28 5.09
CA LYS A 92 52.82 13.83 3.72
C LYS A 92 53.66 14.66 2.75
N VAL A 93 54.61 14.03 2.07
CA VAL A 93 55.49 14.65 1.08
C VAL A 93 55.02 14.31 -0.33
N LEU A 94 54.83 15.33 -1.17
CA LEU A 94 54.49 15.15 -2.58
C LEU A 94 55.67 14.49 -3.32
N ARG A 95 55.40 13.42 -4.07
CA ARG A 95 56.48 12.69 -4.75
C ARG A 95 57.04 13.51 -5.93
N ALA A 96 58.36 13.49 -6.10
CA ALA A 96 59.05 14.25 -7.14
C ALA A 96 58.64 13.89 -8.59
N ASP A 97 58.24 12.63 -8.83
CA ASP A 97 57.79 12.15 -10.15
C ASP A 97 56.36 12.61 -10.50
N VAL A 98 55.56 12.98 -9.50
CA VAL A 98 54.18 13.46 -9.66
C VAL A 98 54.11 14.99 -9.55
N ALA A 99 55.05 15.61 -8.82
CA ALA A 99 55.13 17.06 -8.59
C ALA A 99 55.27 17.91 -9.85
N GLN A 100 55.72 17.32 -10.98
CA GLN A 100 55.83 18.02 -12.27
C GLN A 100 54.49 18.19 -12.98
N ARG A 101 53.42 17.52 -12.52
CA ARG A 101 52.10 17.64 -13.11
C ARG A 101 51.28 18.72 -12.38
N ALA A 102 50.71 19.65 -13.14
CA ALA A 102 49.93 20.76 -12.60
C ALA A 102 48.70 20.27 -11.80
N ASP A 103 48.01 19.23 -12.30
CA ASP A 103 46.83 18.63 -11.66
C ASP A 103 47.12 18.06 -10.26
N ALA A 104 48.30 17.45 -10.09
CA ALA A 104 48.67 16.84 -8.82
C ALA A 104 49.04 17.87 -7.75
N SER A 105 49.71 18.95 -8.15
CA SER A 105 50.07 20.05 -7.24
C SER A 105 48.82 20.82 -6.79
N GLU A 106 47.86 21.03 -7.69
CA GLU A 106 46.59 21.68 -7.37
C GLU A 106 45.74 20.87 -6.39
N ARG A 107 45.64 19.55 -6.60
CA ARG A 107 44.95 18.64 -5.66
C ARG A 107 45.61 18.63 -4.28
N PHE A 108 46.94 18.63 -4.23
CA PHE A 108 47.69 18.72 -2.98
C PHE A 108 47.42 20.05 -2.24
N ALA A 109 47.39 21.17 -2.96
CA ALA A 109 46.99 22.47 -2.41
C ALA A 109 45.54 22.49 -1.91
N LYS A 110 44.65 21.77 -2.58
CA LYS A 110 43.23 21.67 -2.25
C LYS A 110 42.99 20.83 -0.99
N GLU A 111 43.71 19.72 -0.85
CA GLU A 111 43.68 18.86 0.34
C GLU A 111 44.00 19.68 1.61
N ALA A 112 45.08 20.48 1.56
CA ALA A 112 45.45 21.36 2.66
C ALA A 112 44.36 22.40 2.99
N ARG A 113 43.74 23.03 1.98
CA ARG A 113 42.67 24.01 2.18
C ARG A 113 41.45 23.42 2.89
N ILE A 114 41.08 22.20 2.53
CA ILE A 114 39.92 21.51 3.11
C ILE A 114 40.21 21.14 4.57
N LEU A 115 41.39 20.58 4.84
CA LEU A 115 41.82 20.25 6.20
C LEU A 115 41.93 21.48 7.12
N ALA A 116 42.25 22.65 6.57
CA ALA A 116 42.32 23.90 7.33
C ALA A 116 40.95 24.43 7.79
N ARG A 117 39.85 23.95 7.19
CA ARG A 117 38.48 24.45 7.47
C ARG A 117 37.72 23.64 8.52
N SER A 118 38.21 22.47 8.89
CA SER A 118 37.58 21.59 9.88
C SER A 118 38.38 21.57 11.18
N THR A 119 37.66 21.56 12.31
CA THR A 119 38.27 21.42 13.63
C THR A 119 37.79 20.17 14.37
N HIS A 120 36.88 19.40 13.76
CA HIS A 120 36.26 18.23 14.38
C HIS A 120 37.29 17.13 14.71
N ALA A 121 37.14 16.53 15.88
CA ALA A 121 38.09 15.55 16.41
C ALA A 121 38.23 14.29 15.55
N SER A 122 37.16 13.90 14.84
CA SER A 122 37.16 12.77 13.88
C SER A 122 37.76 13.11 12.51
N ILE A 123 38.31 14.31 12.31
CA ILE A 123 39.06 14.70 11.11
C ILE A 123 40.51 14.99 11.52
N ALA A 124 41.48 14.61 10.69
CA ALA A 124 42.87 14.92 10.96
C ALA A 124 43.10 16.43 10.90
N ARG A 125 43.65 17.02 11.96
CA ARG A 125 43.91 18.46 12.00
C ARG A 125 45.14 18.81 11.15
N LEU A 126 45.04 19.90 10.38
CA LEU A 126 46.20 20.50 9.71
C LEU A 126 47.05 21.28 10.71
N HIS A 127 48.35 21.00 10.76
CA HIS A 127 49.31 21.79 11.51
C HIS A 127 50.05 22.80 10.62
N GLU A 128 50.57 22.34 9.49
CA GLU A 128 51.41 23.16 8.61
C GLU A 128 51.37 22.67 7.17
N VAL A 129 51.60 23.59 6.24
CA VAL A 129 51.87 23.30 4.82
C VAL A 129 53.17 23.99 4.47
N GLY A 130 54.08 23.29 3.80
CA GLY A 130 55.38 23.83 3.46
C GLY A 130 55.84 23.46 2.05
N ASP A 131 56.75 24.27 1.54
CA ASP A 131 57.51 24.04 0.31
C ASP A 131 58.96 24.43 0.61
N GLU A 132 59.83 23.44 0.75
CA GLU A 132 61.24 23.67 1.06
C GLU A 132 62.15 22.94 0.07
N SER A 133 63.05 23.69 -0.57
CA SER A 133 63.98 23.15 -1.57
C SER A 133 63.28 22.36 -2.71
N GLY A 134 62.05 22.75 -3.06
CA GLY A 134 61.22 22.08 -4.08
C GLY A 134 60.51 20.82 -3.59
N VAL A 135 60.56 20.54 -2.28
CA VAL A 135 59.83 19.44 -1.62
C VAL A 135 58.60 20.02 -0.94
N ARG A 136 57.42 19.72 -1.49
CA ARG A 136 56.12 20.14 -0.95
C ARG A 136 55.62 19.13 0.06
N PHE A 137 55.16 19.62 1.21
CA PHE A 137 54.67 18.75 2.29
C PHE A 137 53.46 19.34 3.04
N ILE A 138 52.62 18.45 3.56
CA ILE A 138 51.49 18.75 4.44
C ILE A 138 51.74 18.03 5.76
N VAL A 139 51.57 18.74 6.87
CA VAL A 139 51.74 18.21 8.22
C VAL A 139 50.40 18.18 8.93
N THR A 140 49.99 17.01 9.40
CA THR A 140 48.75 16.77 10.13
C THR A 140 48.99 16.03 11.44
N ASP A 141 47.93 15.84 12.23
CA ASP A 141 47.92 14.90 13.36
C ASP A 141 48.54 13.55 12.94
N PHE A 142 49.44 13.01 13.77
CA PHE A 142 49.84 11.61 13.68
C PHE A 142 48.87 10.77 14.51
N VAL A 143 48.11 9.89 13.85
CA VAL A 143 47.27 8.91 14.54
C VAL A 143 48.13 7.68 14.83
N ASP A 144 48.53 7.52 16.09
CA ASP A 144 49.19 6.31 16.55
C ASP A 144 48.16 5.19 16.61
N GLY A 145 48.32 4.14 15.79
CA GLY A 145 47.31 3.09 15.59
C GLY A 145 47.36 2.44 14.21
N LEU A 146 46.23 1.90 13.75
CA LEU A 146 46.12 1.17 12.48
C LEU A 146 45.01 1.77 11.61
N SER A 147 45.08 1.58 10.29
CA SER A 147 43.94 1.89 9.41
C SER A 147 42.79 0.90 9.63
N LEU A 148 41.54 1.32 9.37
CA LEU A 148 40.39 0.42 9.38
C LEU A 148 40.60 -0.74 8.40
N LYS A 149 41.29 -0.52 7.28
CA LYS A 149 41.68 -1.60 6.37
C LYS A 149 42.50 -2.69 7.08
N GLN A 150 43.55 -2.30 7.80
CA GLN A 150 44.39 -3.24 8.57
C GLN A 150 43.60 -3.90 9.69
N MET A 151 42.68 -3.17 10.34
CA MET A 151 41.78 -3.73 11.35
C MET A 151 40.87 -4.81 10.74
N LEU A 152 40.31 -4.58 9.55
CA LEU A 152 39.46 -5.54 8.85
C LEU A 152 40.25 -6.79 8.40
N GLU A 153 41.52 -6.65 8.02
CA GLU A 153 42.39 -7.80 7.71
C GLU A 153 42.61 -8.73 8.92
N ILE A 154 42.50 -8.21 10.14
CA ILE A 154 42.74 -8.96 11.39
C ILE A 154 41.44 -9.44 12.03
N HIS A 155 40.39 -8.59 12.04
CA HIS A 155 39.21 -8.75 12.88
C HIS A 155 37.88 -8.86 12.13
N ALA A 156 37.83 -8.73 10.80
CA ALA A 156 36.56 -8.80 10.10
C ALA A 156 35.93 -10.22 10.15
N PRO A 157 34.58 -10.34 10.20
CA PRO A 157 33.60 -9.26 10.33
C PRO A 157 33.60 -8.64 11.75
N LEU A 158 33.42 -7.33 11.83
CA LEU A 158 33.34 -6.59 13.09
C LEU A 158 31.94 -6.72 13.72
N PRO A 159 31.82 -6.65 15.06
CA PRO A 159 30.53 -6.60 15.72
C PRO A 159 29.66 -5.42 15.23
N GLU A 160 28.35 -5.66 15.15
CA GLU A 160 27.38 -4.68 14.65
C GLU A 160 27.43 -3.36 15.43
N ARG A 161 27.36 -3.44 16.77
CA ARG A 161 27.38 -2.27 17.65
C ARG A 161 28.65 -1.45 17.49
N LEU A 162 29.82 -2.10 17.44
CA LEU A 162 31.10 -1.44 17.21
C LEU A 162 31.11 -0.71 15.87
N SER A 163 30.64 -1.38 14.81
CA SER A 163 30.62 -0.83 13.47
C SER A 163 29.76 0.44 13.39
N LEU A 164 28.57 0.40 14.01
CA LEU A 164 27.69 1.56 14.12
C LEU A 164 28.30 2.70 14.96
N GLN A 165 29.00 2.40 16.06
CA GLN A 165 29.67 3.41 16.89
C GLN A 165 30.81 4.11 16.14
N LEU A 166 31.66 3.35 15.44
CA LEU A 166 32.74 3.90 14.61
C LEU A 166 32.21 4.78 13.48
N VAL A 167 31.18 4.31 12.77
CA VAL A 167 30.54 5.08 11.69
C VAL A 167 29.85 6.33 12.23
N SER A 168 29.21 6.27 13.42
CA SER A 168 28.60 7.45 14.05
C SER A 168 29.60 8.59 14.25
N LEU A 169 30.78 8.28 14.80
CA LEU A 169 31.83 9.29 15.02
C LEU A 169 32.40 9.87 13.72
N LEU A 170 32.47 9.06 12.67
CA LEU A 170 32.88 9.53 11.33
C LEU A 170 31.82 10.44 10.71
N LEU A 171 30.53 10.10 10.85
CA LEU A 171 29.42 10.90 10.34
C LEU A 171 29.32 12.25 11.03
N MET A 172 29.64 12.36 12.32
CA MET A 172 29.74 13.66 13.00
C MET A 172 30.79 14.59 12.35
N GLY A 173 31.93 14.04 11.92
CA GLY A 173 32.94 14.81 11.19
C GLY A 173 32.50 15.14 9.76
N LEU A 174 31.87 14.19 9.06
CA LEU A 174 31.36 14.41 7.70
C LEU A 174 30.23 15.44 7.67
N ASP A 175 29.39 15.50 8.71
CA ASP A 175 28.35 16.51 8.85
C ASP A 175 28.96 17.93 8.92
N GLU A 176 30.02 18.15 9.71
CA GLU A 176 30.74 19.45 9.72
C GLU A 176 31.23 19.83 8.31
N LEU A 177 31.77 18.87 7.56
CA LEU A 177 32.24 19.11 6.19
C LEU A 177 31.08 19.41 5.23
N HIS A 178 29.99 18.65 5.30
CA HIS A 178 28.81 18.85 4.46
C HIS A 178 28.17 20.22 4.70
N GLN A 179 28.10 20.67 5.96
CA GLN A 179 27.62 22.01 6.33
C GLN A 179 28.52 23.13 5.78
N LEU A 180 29.83 22.87 5.67
CA LEU A 180 30.80 23.77 5.02
C LEU A 180 30.75 23.69 3.48
N GLY A 181 29.87 22.88 2.93
CA GLY A 181 29.71 22.63 1.51
C GLY A 181 30.82 21.79 0.90
N ILE A 182 31.50 20.94 1.70
CA ILE A 182 32.64 20.12 1.28
C ILE A 182 32.21 18.66 1.23
N VAL A 183 32.44 17.99 0.10
CA VAL A 183 32.24 16.54 -0.08
C VAL A 183 33.60 15.85 -0.19
N HIS A 184 33.83 14.76 0.54
CA HIS A 184 35.10 14.04 0.64
C HIS A 184 35.44 13.22 -0.62
N ARG A 185 34.48 12.44 -1.15
CA ARG A 185 34.53 11.65 -2.39
C ARG A 185 35.49 10.45 -2.44
N ASP A 186 36.13 10.09 -1.33
CA ASP A 186 37.08 8.96 -1.26
C ASP A 186 37.06 8.31 0.12
N ILE A 187 35.86 8.13 0.69
CA ILE A 187 35.70 7.41 1.97
C ILE A 187 35.92 5.93 1.70
N LYS A 188 36.88 5.33 2.43
CA LYS A 188 37.23 3.91 2.35
C LYS A 188 38.00 3.49 3.61
N PRO A 189 38.06 2.17 3.93
CA PRO A 189 38.80 1.69 5.11
C PRO A 189 40.26 2.13 5.19
N ALA A 190 40.95 2.34 4.05
CA ALA A 190 42.35 2.78 4.05
C ALA A 190 42.56 4.25 4.48
N ASN A 191 41.51 5.07 4.41
CA ASN A 191 41.54 6.50 4.75
C ASN A 191 40.99 6.77 6.16
N ILE A 192 40.56 5.73 6.87
CA ILE A 192 40.03 5.81 8.24
C ILE A 192 41.09 5.24 9.19
N MET A 193 41.56 6.04 10.14
CA MET A 193 42.54 5.64 11.15
C MET A 193 41.86 5.35 12.49
N ILE A 194 42.25 4.25 13.12
CA ILE A 194 41.82 3.82 14.45
C ILE A 194 42.98 4.01 15.42
N ALA A 195 42.76 4.76 16.49
CA ALA A 195 43.79 5.06 17.49
C ALA A 195 44.15 3.83 18.33
N SER A 196 45.43 3.70 18.69
CA SER A 196 45.95 2.64 19.56
C SER A 196 45.25 2.62 20.91
N THR A 197 44.76 3.76 21.41
CA THR A 197 43.96 3.87 22.63
C THR A 197 42.68 3.03 22.60
N LEU A 198 42.04 2.83 21.44
CA LEU A 198 40.89 1.93 21.32
C LEU A 198 41.35 0.46 21.31
N LEU A 199 42.45 0.18 20.62
CA LEU A 199 43.04 -1.16 20.50
C LEU A 199 43.60 -1.67 21.85
N ASP A 200 44.23 -0.80 22.63
CA ASP A 200 44.80 -1.12 23.94
C ASP A 200 43.72 -1.32 25.02
N ARG A 201 42.55 -0.65 24.85
CA ARG A 201 41.37 -0.86 25.71
C ARG A 201 40.62 -2.15 25.40
N GLN A 202 40.93 -2.81 24.29
CA GLN A 202 40.48 -4.17 24.00
C GLN A 202 41.30 -5.15 24.86
N CYS A 203 40.99 -5.24 26.15
CA CYS A 203 41.61 -6.18 27.08
C CYS A 203 41.01 -7.60 26.97
N ASP A 204 41.69 -8.61 27.54
CA ASP A 204 41.53 -10.10 27.48
C ASP A 204 40.11 -10.74 27.58
N ALA A 205 39.03 -9.97 27.43
CA ALA A 205 37.66 -10.44 27.27
C ALA A 205 37.43 -11.09 25.89
N ASP A 206 36.23 -11.66 25.69
CA ASP A 206 35.81 -12.24 24.41
C ASP A 206 36.12 -11.25 23.27
N PRO A 207 36.74 -11.67 22.15
CA PRO A 207 37.02 -10.80 21.00
C PRO A 207 35.80 -10.04 20.45
N ARG A 208 34.59 -10.42 20.88
CA ARG A 208 33.30 -9.79 20.57
C ARG A 208 32.92 -8.64 21.50
N ASP A 209 33.55 -8.50 22.66
CA ASP A 209 33.27 -7.48 23.67
C ASP A 209 34.23 -6.30 23.52
N TRP A 210 33.89 -5.39 22.61
CA TRP A 210 34.65 -4.15 22.40
C TRP A 210 34.26 -3.07 23.41
N PRO A 211 35.22 -2.26 23.90
CA PRO A 211 34.92 -1.12 24.74
C PRO A 211 34.12 -0.06 23.96
N ASP A 212 33.36 0.79 24.67
CA ASP A 212 32.67 1.91 24.04
C ASP A 212 33.67 2.86 23.36
N VAL A 213 33.37 3.17 22.10
CA VAL A 213 34.15 4.08 21.26
C VAL A 213 33.88 5.52 21.69
N VAL A 214 34.94 6.31 21.87
CA VAL A 214 34.86 7.73 22.25
C VAL A 214 35.40 8.64 21.16
N ILE A 215 34.99 9.92 21.22
CA ILE A 215 35.48 10.94 20.28
C ILE A 215 37.01 11.00 20.33
N GLY A 216 37.64 10.91 19.16
CA GLY A 216 39.11 10.87 19.00
C GLY A 216 39.68 9.47 18.71
N ASP A 217 38.91 8.40 18.91
CA ASP A 217 39.34 7.02 18.60
C ASP A 217 39.40 6.72 17.10
N VAL A 218 38.65 7.48 16.30
CA VAL A 218 38.61 7.33 14.84
C VAL A 218 38.82 8.68 14.18
N LYS A 219 39.67 8.70 13.14
CA LYS A 219 39.97 9.90 12.36
C LYS A 219 39.93 9.61 10.87
N LEU A 220 39.21 10.45 10.12
CA LEU A 220 39.21 10.46 8.67
C LEU A 220 40.42 11.26 8.16
N THR A 221 41.10 10.70 7.16
CA THR A 221 42.35 11.21 6.58
C THR A 221 42.27 11.21 5.06
N ASP A 222 43.19 11.93 4.40
CA ASP A 222 43.38 11.97 2.94
C ASP A 222 42.21 12.57 2.12
N PHE A 223 42.23 13.90 1.97
CA PHE A 223 41.20 14.70 1.26
C PHE A 223 41.56 14.99 -0.20
N GLY A 224 42.43 14.19 -0.82
CA GLY A 224 42.99 14.46 -2.17
C GLY A 224 41.97 14.55 -3.32
N LEU A 225 40.72 14.13 -3.12
CA LEU A 225 39.62 14.20 -4.09
C LEU A 225 38.45 15.10 -3.67
N ALA A 226 38.53 15.75 -2.50
CA ALA A 226 37.42 16.50 -1.93
C ALA A 226 37.11 17.81 -2.71
N ARG A 227 35.86 18.29 -2.68
CA ARG A 227 35.40 19.47 -3.47
C ARG A 227 34.31 20.28 -2.77
N GLU A 228 34.33 21.60 -2.99
CA GLU A 228 33.28 22.54 -2.60
C GLU A 228 32.08 22.51 -3.57
N ILE A 229 30.85 22.53 -3.05
CA ILE A 229 29.60 22.34 -3.79
C ILE A 229 29.30 23.50 -4.78
N ASP A 230 29.78 24.72 -4.51
CA ASP A 230 29.39 25.94 -5.26
C ASP A 230 30.32 26.38 -6.40
N GLN A 231 31.50 25.77 -6.56
CA GLN A 231 32.41 26.17 -7.64
C GLN A 231 32.13 25.40 -8.94
N SER A 232 31.46 26.08 -9.88
CA SER A 232 31.33 25.68 -11.28
C SER A 232 32.62 25.98 -12.05
N GLU A 233 33.71 25.29 -11.71
CA GLU A 233 34.88 25.28 -12.57
C GLU A 233 34.66 24.33 -13.76
N SER A 234 34.96 24.89 -14.93
CA SER A 234 34.84 24.36 -16.29
C SER A 234 35.34 22.94 -16.46
N GLN A 235 34.55 22.14 -17.17
CA GLN A 235 34.76 20.75 -17.59
C GLN A 235 35.93 20.57 -18.61
N ASP A 236 36.99 21.36 -18.54
CA ASP A 236 38.11 21.30 -19.49
C ASP A 236 39.39 20.73 -18.86
N LEU A 237 39.37 19.44 -18.51
CA LEU A 237 40.59 18.62 -18.43
C LEU A 237 40.34 17.25 -19.07
N THR A 238 40.62 17.22 -20.37
CA THR A 238 40.46 16.10 -21.29
C THR A 238 41.42 14.95 -20.98
N ARG A 239 40.93 13.74 -21.28
CA ARG A 239 41.64 12.54 -21.78
C ARG A 239 43.05 12.32 -21.22
N THR A 240 43.19 11.26 -20.41
CA THR A 240 44.42 10.70 -19.80
C THR A 240 44.71 11.09 -18.35
N HIS A 241 43.69 11.17 -17.49
CA HIS A 241 43.91 11.14 -16.04
C HIS A 241 43.52 9.76 -15.50
N ALA A 242 44.53 9.02 -15.05
CA ALA A 242 44.38 7.74 -14.39
C ALA A 242 43.27 7.79 -13.33
N LEU A 243 42.35 6.84 -13.44
CA LEU A 243 41.25 6.57 -12.52
C LEU A 243 41.78 6.49 -11.08
N LEU A 244 41.56 7.56 -10.31
CA LEU A 244 42.34 7.88 -9.10
C LEU A 244 41.59 7.60 -7.78
N GLY A 245 40.64 6.67 -7.78
CA GLY A 245 40.02 6.14 -6.56
C GLY A 245 40.05 4.61 -6.54
N THR A 246 39.83 4.03 -5.36
CA THR A 246 39.62 2.57 -5.25
C THR A 246 38.20 2.28 -5.72
N PRO A 247 37.98 1.63 -6.88
CA PRO A 247 36.65 1.50 -7.50
C PRO A 247 35.63 0.79 -6.61
N GLN A 248 36.07 0.02 -5.62
CA GLN A 248 35.26 -0.76 -4.69
C GLN A 248 34.30 0.06 -3.80
N TYR A 249 34.53 1.37 -3.66
CA TYR A 249 33.72 2.24 -2.79
C TYR A 249 33.09 3.43 -3.55
N MET A 250 33.35 3.56 -4.86
CA MET A 250 32.87 4.72 -5.63
C MET A 250 31.36 4.73 -5.74
N ALA A 251 30.75 5.90 -5.56
CA ALA A 251 29.34 6.09 -5.84
C ALA A 251 29.04 5.99 -7.35
N PRO A 252 27.84 5.52 -7.75
CA PRO A 252 27.40 5.44 -9.15
C PRO A 252 27.59 6.74 -9.94
N GLU A 253 27.31 7.88 -9.33
CA GLU A 253 27.45 9.21 -9.92
C GLU A 253 28.93 9.62 -10.11
N GLN A 254 29.86 9.08 -9.33
CA GLN A 254 31.30 9.27 -9.54
C GLN A 254 31.82 8.45 -10.73
N CYS A 255 31.11 7.39 -11.11
CA CYS A 255 31.41 6.56 -12.27
C CYS A 255 30.97 7.19 -13.59
N LEU A 256 29.96 8.08 -13.54
CA LEU A 256 29.41 8.77 -14.68
C LEU A 256 30.16 10.10 -14.92
N HIS A 257 30.51 10.40 -16.16
CA HIS A 257 31.03 11.72 -16.52
C HIS A 257 29.85 12.71 -16.64
N GLY A 258 29.24 13.08 -15.50
CA GLY A 258 28.03 13.92 -15.42
C GLY A 258 27.99 14.81 -14.18
N ASP A 259 27.19 15.87 -14.27
CA ASP A 259 27.24 17.07 -13.40
C ASP A 259 26.79 16.87 -11.94
N ARG A 260 27.57 17.48 -11.03
CA ARG A 260 27.37 17.64 -9.57
C ARG A 260 27.33 16.35 -8.73
N ILE A 261 28.44 16.09 -8.03
CA ILE A 261 28.55 15.11 -6.93
C ILE A 261 28.33 15.86 -5.60
N ASP A 262 27.31 15.48 -4.85
CA ASP A 262 26.88 16.05 -3.56
C ASP A 262 27.18 15.10 -2.37
N ALA A 263 26.69 15.44 -1.17
CA ALA A 263 26.91 14.68 0.07
C ALA A 263 26.48 13.21 -0.01
N SER A 264 25.50 12.87 -0.87
CA SER A 264 24.99 11.51 -1.02
C SER A 264 26.03 10.51 -1.57
N ALA A 265 27.10 11.01 -2.20
CA ALA A 265 28.22 10.19 -2.66
C ALA A 265 29.09 9.70 -1.49
N ASP A 266 29.25 10.54 -0.47
CA ASP A 266 29.92 10.15 0.78
C ASP A 266 29.07 9.16 1.57
N ILE A 267 27.74 9.29 1.53
CA ILE A 267 26.80 8.32 2.11
C ILE A 267 26.94 6.94 1.46
N TYR A 268 27.04 6.87 0.13
CA TYR A 268 27.27 5.60 -0.55
C TYR A 268 28.61 4.98 -0.17
N SER A 269 29.68 5.78 -0.16
CA SER A 269 31.03 5.33 0.17
C SER A 269 31.14 4.84 1.62
N MET A 270 30.45 5.53 2.55
CA MET A 270 30.29 5.10 3.93
C MET A 270 29.46 3.81 4.05
N GLY A 271 28.39 3.69 3.26
CA GLY A 271 27.58 2.47 3.16
C GLY A 271 28.39 1.26 2.71
N ALA A 272 29.25 1.43 1.69
CA ALA A 272 30.13 0.39 1.21
C ALA A 272 31.20 0.01 2.24
N THR A 273 31.72 0.99 2.97
CA THR A 273 32.64 0.77 4.10
C THR A 273 31.96 -0.02 5.22
N LEU A 274 30.75 0.38 5.64
CA LEU A 274 29.98 -0.31 6.68
C LEU A 274 29.58 -1.73 6.26
N TYR A 275 29.26 -1.93 4.99
CA TYR A 275 29.01 -3.27 4.45
C TYR A 275 30.23 -4.18 4.64
N GLU A 276 31.43 -3.70 4.30
CA GLU A 276 32.66 -4.47 4.46
C GLU A 276 33.01 -4.70 5.94
N MET A 277 32.74 -3.74 6.81
CA MET A 277 32.90 -3.93 8.26
C MET A 277 32.05 -5.11 8.78
N LEU A 278 30.80 -5.22 8.31
CA LEU A 278 29.82 -6.19 8.81
C LEU A 278 29.89 -7.57 8.13
N SER A 279 30.41 -7.64 6.90
CA SER A 279 30.49 -8.88 6.10
C SER A 279 31.92 -9.40 5.91
N GLY A 280 32.94 -8.55 6.11
CA GLY A 280 34.34 -8.83 5.83
C GLY A 280 34.73 -8.75 4.35
N HIS A 281 33.82 -8.36 3.45
CA HIS A 281 34.13 -8.12 2.05
C HIS A 281 33.36 -6.93 1.46
N SER A 282 33.92 -6.29 0.44
CA SER A 282 33.23 -5.19 -0.27
C SER A 282 31.87 -5.65 -0.85
N PRO A 283 30.86 -4.75 -0.94
CA PRO A 283 29.53 -5.08 -1.48
C PRO A 283 29.54 -5.52 -2.95
N LEU A 284 30.52 -5.08 -3.73
CA LEU A 284 30.67 -5.42 -5.15
C LEU A 284 32.12 -5.78 -5.44
N GLN A 285 32.33 -6.91 -6.11
CA GLN A 285 33.66 -7.41 -6.46
C GLN A 285 33.73 -7.74 -7.95
N SER A 286 34.87 -7.37 -8.57
CA SER A 286 35.28 -7.82 -9.89
C SER A 286 36.80 -7.68 -10.04
N ASN A 287 37.39 -8.55 -10.87
CA ASN A 287 38.80 -8.50 -11.26
C ASN A 287 39.07 -7.49 -12.39
N SER A 288 38.03 -6.93 -13.00
CA SER A 288 38.11 -5.94 -14.07
C SER A 288 37.64 -4.58 -13.56
N PHE A 289 38.49 -3.57 -13.71
CA PHE A 289 38.18 -2.20 -13.30
C PHE A 289 36.89 -1.69 -13.97
N ILE A 290 36.74 -1.90 -15.27
CA ILE A 290 35.57 -1.44 -16.04
C ILE A 290 34.31 -2.18 -15.62
N GLU A 291 34.42 -3.48 -15.37
CA GLU A 291 33.28 -4.28 -14.91
C GLU A 291 32.82 -3.84 -13.52
N LEU A 292 33.75 -3.57 -12.60
CA LEU A 292 33.40 -3.07 -11.26
C LEU A 292 32.66 -1.72 -11.33
N ILE A 293 33.09 -0.83 -12.23
CA ILE A 293 32.38 0.43 -12.48
C ILE A 293 30.95 0.17 -12.98
N GLU A 294 30.75 -0.75 -13.93
CA GLU A 294 29.41 -1.13 -14.40
C GLU A 294 28.56 -1.74 -13.27
N LYS A 295 29.17 -2.53 -12.38
CA LYS A 295 28.50 -3.06 -11.18
C LYS A 295 28.05 -1.94 -10.24
N HIS A 296 28.91 -0.96 -9.96
CA HIS A 296 28.52 0.18 -9.14
C HIS A 296 27.34 0.94 -9.76
N ARG A 297 27.29 1.07 -11.09
CA ARG A 297 26.19 1.73 -11.81
C ARG A 297 24.88 0.94 -11.83
N HIS A 298 24.92 -0.38 -11.94
CA HIS A 298 23.74 -1.18 -12.30
C HIS A 298 23.45 -2.37 -11.37
N GLU A 299 24.45 -2.97 -10.75
CA GLU A 299 24.30 -4.19 -9.93
C GLU A 299 23.95 -3.83 -8.49
N LYS A 300 22.79 -4.29 -8.01
CA LYS A 300 22.43 -4.17 -6.59
C LYS A 300 23.25 -5.17 -5.77
N PRO A 301 23.96 -4.73 -4.71
CA PRO A 301 24.69 -5.64 -3.80
C PRO A 301 23.75 -6.65 -3.14
N ALA A 302 24.28 -7.81 -2.75
CA ALA A 302 23.55 -8.77 -1.92
C ALA A 302 23.24 -8.16 -0.55
N SER A 303 22.04 -8.38 0.01
CA SER A 303 21.69 -7.83 1.33
C SER A 303 22.59 -8.42 2.41
N LEU A 304 22.95 -7.62 3.43
CA LEU A 304 23.76 -8.11 4.54
C LEU A 304 23.09 -9.27 5.27
N SER A 305 21.77 -9.28 5.41
CA SER A 305 21.01 -10.39 6.00
C SER A 305 21.16 -11.72 5.25
N SER A 306 21.45 -11.68 3.94
CA SER A 306 21.72 -12.88 3.14
C SER A 306 23.16 -13.38 3.27
N VAL A 307 24.11 -12.47 3.51
CA VAL A 307 25.56 -12.75 3.57
C VAL A 307 26.01 -13.08 5.01
N CYS A 308 25.47 -12.36 5.98
CA CYS A 308 25.77 -12.48 7.41
C CYS A 308 24.46 -12.50 8.22
N PRO A 309 23.81 -13.67 8.38
CA PRO A 309 22.50 -13.79 9.04
C PRO A 309 22.45 -13.34 10.50
N SER A 310 23.60 -13.14 11.15
CA SER A 310 23.70 -12.62 12.52
C SER A 310 23.51 -11.11 12.62
N ILE A 311 23.53 -10.37 11.50
CA ILE A 311 23.28 -8.93 11.47
C ILE A 311 21.79 -8.67 11.66
N SER A 312 21.46 -7.69 12.49
CA SER A 312 20.10 -7.26 12.72
C SER A 312 19.50 -6.68 11.45
N GLU A 313 18.22 -6.96 11.20
CA GLU A 313 17.56 -6.46 10.01
C GLU A 313 17.55 -4.92 9.92
N PRO A 314 17.38 -4.13 11.01
CA PRO A 314 17.51 -2.67 10.94
C PRO A 314 18.83 -2.21 10.33
N VAL A 315 19.95 -2.86 10.68
CA VAL A 315 21.28 -2.53 10.12
C VAL A 315 21.41 -2.99 8.67
N SER A 316 20.89 -4.18 8.34
CA SER A 316 20.83 -4.66 6.95
C SER A 316 20.07 -3.70 6.03
N ARG A 317 18.92 -3.16 6.48
CA ARG A 317 18.14 -2.16 5.75
C ARG A 317 18.86 -0.82 5.65
N LEU A 318 19.48 -0.34 6.73
CA LEU A 318 20.25 0.89 6.75
C LEU A 318 21.36 0.85 5.69
N VAL A 319 22.14 -0.25 5.65
CA VAL A 319 23.22 -0.42 4.66
C VAL A 319 22.66 -0.60 3.24
N THR A 320 21.52 -1.25 3.08
CA THR A 320 20.87 -1.37 1.77
C THR A 320 20.48 0.01 1.23
N ARG A 321 19.90 0.88 2.08
CA ARG A 321 19.50 2.25 1.70
C ARG A 321 20.69 3.13 1.35
N THR A 322 21.81 3.05 2.08
CA THR A 322 23.03 3.81 1.73
C THR A 322 23.61 3.39 0.37
N LEU A 323 23.41 2.14 -0.05
CA LEU A 323 23.92 1.58 -1.30
C LEU A 323 22.94 1.68 -2.50
N GLU A 324 21.83 2.41 -2.36
CA GLU A 324 20.90 2.63 -3.48
C GLU A 324 21.57 3.38 -4.64
N LYS A 325 21.15 3.06 -5.86
CA LYS A 325 21.86 3.55 -7.06
C LYS A 325 21.57 5.01 -7.36
N ASN A 326 20.34 5.42 -7.14
CA ASN A 326 19.92 6.80 -7.27
C ASN A 326 20.22 7.55 -5.96
N PRO A 327 20.99 8.66 -6.02
CA PRO A 327 21.26 9.54 -4.87
C PRO A 327 20.06 9.90 -4.01
N LEU A 328 18.91 10.16 -4.65
CA LEU A 328 17.67 10.59 -3.98
C LEU A 328 17.01 9.48 -3.14
N ASP A 329 17.37 8.23 -3.38
CA ASP A 329 16.83 7.07 -2.64
C ASP A 329 17.72 6.73 -1.41
N ARG A 330 18.84 7.43 -1.22
CA ARG A 330 19.75 7.29 -0.07
C ARG A 330 19.32 8.21 1.09
N PHE A 331 20.18 8.32 2.09
CA PHE A 331 20.13 9.42 3.06
C PHE A 331 20.69 10.69 2.38
N ALA A 332 20.05 11.83 2.64
CA ALA A 332 20.39 13.11 2.03
C ALA A 332 21.81 13.57 2.39
N ASP A 333 22.20 13.37 3.65
CA ASP A 333 23.49 13.78 4.18
C ASP A 333 23.93 12.93 5.39
N ALA A 334 25.06 13.32 6.00
CA ALA A 334 25.66 12.59 7.11
C ALA A 334 24.84 12.70 8.39
N ALA A 335 24.10 13.80 8.59
CA ALA A 335 23.25 14.01 9.75
C ALA A 335 22.04 13.07 9.73
N GLU A 336 21.39 12.90 8.57
CA GLU A 336 20.25 11.98 8.44
C GLU A 336 20.66 10.52 8.70
N LEU A 337 21.80 10.09 8.13
CA LEU A 337 22.33 8.74 8.37
C LEU A 337 22.73 8.55 9.85
N LEU A 338 23.37 9.55 10.47
CA LEU A 338 23.74 9.51 11.89
C LEU A 338 22.52 9.34 12.79
N ALA A 339 21.43 10.07 12.52
CA ALA A 339 20.19 9.98 13.28
C ALA A 339 19.54 8.58 13.20
N GLU A 340 19.58 7.93 12.03
CA GLU A 340 19.11 6.54 11.89
C GLU A 340 19.99 5.56 12.68
N ILE A 341 21.31 5.70 12.63
CA ILE A 341 22.23 4.85 13.39
C ILE A 341 22.00 5.01 14.90
N GLN A 342 21.83 6.24 15.38
CA GLN A 342 21.54 6.50 16.81
C GLN A 342 20.24 5.84 17.25
N ARG A 343 19.16 5.91 16.45
CA ARG A 343 17.91 5.20 16.73
C ARG A 343 18.10 3.69 16.87
N ILE A 344 18.91 3.08 16.01
CA ILE A 344 19.25 1.65 16.08
C ILE A 344 20.03 1.35 17.38
N LEU A 345 21.05 2.15 17.69
CA LEU A 345 21.87 1.98 18.90
C LEU A 345 21.06 2.13 20.20
N ASP A 346 20.07 3.01 20.21
CA ASP A 346 19.16 3.25 21.34
C ASP A 346 18.02 2.23 21.46
N GLY A 347 17.93 1.26 20.53
CA GLY A 347 16.87 0.26 20.50
C GLY A 347 15.49 0.86 20.22
N GLN A 348 15.42 2.07 19.68
CA GLN A 348 14.17 2.69 19.28
C GLN A 348 13.63 1.98 18.04
N PRO A 349 12.29 1.88 17.88
CA PRO A 349 11.72 1.41 16.63
C PRO A 349 12.30 2.24 15.49
N THR A 350 12.97 1.58 14.55
CA THR A 350 13.43 2.23 13.32
C THR A 350 12.18 2.61 12.53
N GLY A 351 11.77 3.87 12.68
CA GLY A 351 10.73 4.56 11.92
C GLY A 351 9.56 3.70 11.45
N THR A 352 8.64 3.37 12.36
CA THR A 352 7.22 3.18 11.99
C THR A 352 6.34 3.63 13.15
N ASN A 353 5.58 4.72 12.99
CA ASN A 353 4.12 4.68 12.81
C ASN A 353 3.53 6.11 12.82
N GLU A 354 3.39 6.73 11.66
CA GLU A 354 2.30 7.65 11.34
C GLU A 354 2.10 7.57 9.83
N LEU A 355 0.85 7.64 9.41
CA LEU A 355 0.38 7.20 8.12
C LEU A 355 1.13 7.81 6.93
N THR A 356 1.20 7.01 5.87
CA THR A 356 1.72 7.34 4.54
C THR A 356 3.24 7.36 4.43
N THR A 357 3.80 6.30 3.85
CA THR A 357 5.09 6.35 3.16
C THR A 357 4.94 7.19 1.87
N ILE A 358 4.74 8.49 2.06
CA ILE A 358 5.48 9.47 1.30
C ILE A 358 6.50 9.97 2.31
N GLU A 359 7.76 9.58 2.11
CA GLU A 359 8.98 10.26 2.57
C GLU A 359 8.72 11.44 3.51
N SER A 360 9.09 11.26 4.78
CA SER A 360 9.59 12.29 5.71
C SER A 360 9.01 13.71 5.56
N ARG A 361 8.38 14.20 6.63
CA ARG A 361 7.91 15.58 6.87
C ARG A 361 9.03 16.66 6.82
N GLU A 362 9.93 16.61 5.84
CA GLU A 362 11.00 17.57 5.56
C GLU A 362 11.06 17.88 4.06
N TYR A 363 9.96 18.38 3.51
CA TYR A 363 9.99 19.08 2.24
C TYR A 363 9.41 20.47 2.47
N ALA A 364 10.24 21.50 2.38
CA ALA A 364 9.87 22.92 2.48
C ALA A 364 8.76 23.35 1.47
N ASP A 365 8.38 22.47 0.56
CA ASP A 365 7.49 22.73 -0.57
C ASP A 365 6.16 21.93 -0.55
N VAL A 366 5.84 21.18 0.51
CA VAL A 366 4.53 20.51 0.62
C VAL A 366 3.46 21.53 1.00
N ARG A 367 2.33 21.48 0.30
CA ARG A 367 1.15 22.30 0.58
C ARG A 367 0.10 21.43 1.24
N GLU A 368 -0.37 21.87 2.40
CA GLU A 368 -1.43 21.19 3.14
C GLU A 368 -2.70 22.05 3.12
N TYR A 369 -3.83 21.40 2.86
CA TYR A 369 -5.15 22.00 2.92
C TYR A 369 -6.06 21.16 3.81
N GLU A 370 -6.67 21.78 4.82
CA GLU A 370 -7.56 21.09 5.77
C GLU A 370 -9.00 21.59 5.59
N ILE A 371 -9.94 20.64 5.48
CA ILE A 371 -11.37 20.87 5.59
C ILE A 371 -11.83 20.28 6.91
N ARG A 372 -12.34 21.13 7.81
CA ARG A 372 -12.88 20.71 9.09
C ARG A 372 -14.38 20.97 9.16
N CYS A 373 -15.15 19.93 9.41
CA CYS A 373 -16.60 19.98 9.54
C CYS A 373 -17.03 19.40 10.88
N GLU A 374 -17.82 20.17 11.62
CA GLU A 374 -18.48 19.73 12.83
C GLU A 374 -19.91 19.30 12.45
N LEU A 375 -20.16 17.99 12.40
CA LEU A 375 -21.37 17.37 11.87
C LEU A 375 -22.23 16.80 13.02
N ASN A 376 -23.55 16.80 12.85
CA ASN A 376 -24.49 16.35 13.89
C ASN A 376 -24.71 14.83 13.90
N SER A 377 -24.47 14.17 12.76
CA SER A 377 -24.64 12.73 12.59
C SER A 377 -23.45 11.94 13.15
N SER A 378 -23.69 10.69 13.58
CA SER A 378 -22.63 9.79 14.04
C SER A 378 -21.71 9.35 12.90
N ALA A 379 -20.51 8.90 13.25
CA ALA A 379 -19.51 8.49 12.26
C ALA A 379 -19.99 7.27 11.45
N GLU A 380 -20.71 6.35 12.09
CA GLU A 380 -21.32 5.16 11.48
C GLU A 380 -22.42 5.54 10.48
N ALA A 381 -23.25 6.53 10.82
CA ALA A 381 -24.30 7.02 9.93
C ALA A 381 -23.75 7.78 8.72
N LEU A 382 -22.63 8.50 8.90
CA LEU A 382 -21.95 9.24 7.84
C LEU A 382 -21.11 8.33 6.92
N TRP A 383 -20.55 7.25 7.46
CA TRP A 383 -19.56 6.42 6.76
C TRP A 383 -19.99 5.92 5.37
N PRO A 384 -21.21 5.39 5.15
CA PRO A 384 -21.63 4.93 3.82
C PRO A 384 -21.58 6.02 2.75
N PHE A 385 -21.71 7.29 3.15
CA PHE A 385 -21.66 8.44 2.25
C PHE A 385 -20.24 9.00 2.13
N VAL A 386 -19.56 9.17 3.26
CA VAL A 386 -18.20 9.74 3.31
C VAL A 386 -17.18 8.81 2.63
N SER A 387 -17.36 7.49 2.72
CA SER A 387 -16.54 6.47 2.04
C SER A 387 -16.77 6.39 0.54
N ASN A 388 -17.87 6.97 0.04
CA ASN A 388 -18.22 6.95 -1.38
C ASN A 388 -17.49 8.06 -2.15
N THR A 389 -16.18 7.86 -2.30
CA THR A 389 -15.29 8.82 -2.98
C THR A 389 -15.66 9.04 -4.46
N ASP A 390 -16.28 8.06 -5.13
CA ASP A 390 -16.79 8.24 -6.50
C ASP A 390 -17.88 9.33 -6.54
N ARG A 391 -18.89 9.21 -5.66
CA ARG A 391 -19.99 10.18 -5.55
C ARG A 391 -19.52 11.55 -5.07
N ILE A 392 -18.60 11.60 -4.09
CA ILE A 392 -18.04 12.86 -3.61
C ILE A 392 -17.24 13.56 -4.73
N ASN A 393 -16.40 12.82 -5.47
CA ASN A 393 -15.61 13.40 -6.57
C ASN A 393 -16.53 13.99 -7.65
N ARG A 394 -17.62 13.30 -8.00
CA ARG A 394 -18.62 13.85 -8.92
C ARG A 394 -19.31 15.09 -8.37
N ALA A 395 -19.77 15.03 -7.11
CA ALA A 395 -20.50 16.12 -6.47
C ALA A 395 -19.63 17.37 -6.23
N THR A 396 -18.31 17.21 -6.17
CA THR A 396 -17.31 18.28 -6.12
C THR A 396 -16.86 18.76 -7.50
N HIS A 397 -17.49 18.27 -8.57
CA HIS A 397 -17.25 18.64 -9.97
C HIS A 397 -15.86 18.24 -10.51
N LEU A 398 -15.23 17.21 -9.94
CA LEU A 398 -14.06 16.59 -10.54
C LEU A 398 -14.50 15.81 -11.80
N PRO A 399 -13.70 15.83 -12.88
CA PRO A 399 -14.02 15.04 -14.07
C PRO A 399 -13.82 13.55 -13.80
N PRO A 400 -14.52 12.68 -14.54
CA PRO A 400 -14.29 11.24 -14.48
C PRO A 400 -12.88 10.89 -14.98
N ALA A 401 -12.36 9.77 -14.50
CA ALA A 401 -11.04 9.26 -14.81
C ALA A 401 -11.12 7.89 -15.50
N ASN A 402 -10.16 7.62 -16.37
CA ASN A 402 -9.96 6.31 -16.94
C ASN A 402 -8.98 5.54 -16.05
N PHE A 403 -9.35 4.34 -15.62
CA PHE A 403 -8.55 3.47 -14.76
C PHE A 403 -8.13 2.24 -15.57
N GLU A 404 -6.84 1.90 -15.52
CA GLU A 404 -6.25 0.77 -16.22
C GLU A 404 -5.25 0.07 -15.29
N PHE A 405 -5.39 -1.24 -15.12
CA PHE A 405 -4.38 -2.04 -14.43
C PHE A 405 -3.23 -2.36 -15.39
N GLN A 406 -1.99 -2.10 -14.98
CA GLN A 406 -0.81 -2.39 -15.77
C GLN A 406 0.17 -3.19 -14.91
N ARG A 407 0.75 -4.26 -15.48
CA ARG A 407 1.84 -4.99 -14.83
C ARG A 407 3.16 -4.25 -15.04
N GLY A 408 3.86 -3.97 -13.95
CA GLY A 408 5.22 -3.45 -13.96
C GLY A 408 6.23 -4.47 -14.46
N VAL A 409 7.48 -4.01 -14.67
CA VAL A 409 8.60 -4.86 -15.11
C VAL A 409 8.98 -5.90 -14.04
N ASP A 410 8.66 -5.61 -12.78
CA ASP A 410 8.74 -6.47 -11.60
C ASP A 410 7.57 -7.48 -11.48
N GLY A 411 6.60 -7.43 -12.40
CA GLY A 411 5.41 -8.27 -12.36
C GLY A 411 4.31 -7.76 -11.42
N GLU A 412 4.52 -6.65 -10.71
CA GLU A 412 3.54 -6.09 -9.79
C GLU A 412 2.40 -5.41 -10.56
N LEU A 413 1.15 -5.69 -10.18
CA LEU A 413 -0.01 -5.06 -10.80
C LEU A 413 -0.26 -3.68 -10.16
N ARG A 414 -0.17 -2.62 -10.95
CA ARG A 414 -0.39 -1.25 -10.51
C ARG A 414 -1.60 -0.64 -11.21
N LEU A 415 -2.41 0.07 -10.44
CA LEU A 415 -3.55 0.79 -10.97
C LEU A 415 -3.09 2.16 -11.48
N HIS A 416 -3.14 2.35 -12.79
CA HIS A 416 -2.88 3.63 -13.42
C HIS A 416 -4.18 4.33 -13.76
N ALA A 417 -4.19 5.64 -13.63
CA ALA A 417 -5.34 6.44 -13.96
C ALA A 417 -4.97 7.70 -14.74
N SER A 418 -5.89 8.15 -15.59
CA SER A 418 -5.70 9.35 -16.37
C SER A 418 -6.99 10.13 -16.59
N LEU A 419 -6.88 11.46 -16.61
CA LEU A 419 -8.00 12.34 -16.90
C LEU A 419 -7.52 13.61 -17.62
N ARG A 420 -8.45 14.32 -18.26
CA ARG A 420 -8.22 15.68 -18.78
C ARG A 420 -8.93 16.69 -17.89
N PHE A 421 -8.20 17.66 -17.38
CA PHE A 421 -8.73 18.70 -16.51
C PHE A 421 -8.10 20.05 -16.81
N LEU A 422 -8.93 21.07 -17.01
CA LEU A 422 -8.51 22.43 -17.37
C LEU A 422 -7.53 22.46 -18.57
N GLY A 423 -7.78 21.63 -19.59
CA GLY A 423 -6.92 21.52 -20.78
C GLY A 423 -5.62 20.73 -20.58
N MET A 424 -5.31 20.30 -19.35
CA MET A 424 -4.13 19.50 -19.03
C MET A 424 -4.47 18.01 -18.95
N ARG A 425 -3.51 17.15 -19.28
CA ARG A 425 -3.61 15.71 -19.06
C ARG A 425 -2.93 15.35 -17.74
N LEU A 426 -3.70 14.80 -16.81
CA LEU A 426 -3.19 14.23 -15.56
C LEU A 426 -3.07 12.72 -15.74
N CYS A 427 -1.95 12.15 -15.29
CA CYS A 427 -1.73 10.71 -15.26
C CYS A 427 -1.07 10.36 -13.93
N TRP A 428 -1.53 9.32 -13.27
CA TRP A 428 -1.01 8.91 -11.96
C TRP A 428 -1.10 7.41 -11.75
N THR A 429 -0.35 6.94 -10.77
CA THR A 429 -0.50 5.62 -10.16
C THR A 429 -1.33 5.79 -8.88
N GLU A 430 -2.42 5.04 -8.79
CA GLU A 430 -3.28 4.96 -7.61
C GLU A 430 -2.72 3.88 -6.66
N HIS A 431 -2.29 4.29 -5.47
CA HIS A 431 -1.91 3.33 -4.44
C HIS A 431 -3.17 2.75 -3.77
N PRO A 432 -3.10 1.52 -3.20
CA PRO A 432 -4.21 0.95 -2.46
C PRO A 432 -4.72 1.91 -1.38
N TYR A 433 -6.03 2.09 -1.31
CA TYR A 433 -6.67 2.83 -0.22
C TYR A 433 -6.35 2.17 1.11
N GLU A 434 -6.19 2.97 2.15
CA GLU A 434 -6.10 2.48 3.53
C GLU A 434 -7.29 3.01 4.31
N TRP A 435 -7.93 2.17 5.11
CA TRP A 435 -9.06 2.62 5.93
C TRP A 435 -9.29 1.76 7.15
N ILE A 436 -9.98 2.37 8.10
CA ILE A 436 -10.64 1.73 9.23
C ILE A 436 -12.07 2.28 9.22
N GLU A 437 -13.04 1.38 9.07
CA GLU A 437 -14.46 1.71 8.96
C GLU A 437 -14.91 2.69 10.05
N ALA A 438 -15.68 3.70 9.65
CA ALA A 438 -16.21 4.78 10.50
C ALA A 438 -15.15 5.61 11.26
N LYS A 439 -13.85 5.45 10.98
CA LYS A 439 -12.78 6.18 11.68
C LYS A 439 -11.89 6.98 10.73
N ARG A 440 -11.42 6.35 9.65
CA ARG A 440 -10.43 6.96 8.77
C ARG A 440 -10.39 6.31 7.39
N MET A 441 -10.12 7.09 6.35
CA MET A 441 -9.62 6.58 5.07
C MET A 441 -8.52 7.47 4.50
N SER A 442 -7.58 6.91 3.75
CA SER A 442 -6.59 7.67 3.00
C SER A 442 -6.28 7.04 1.65
N VAL A 443 -5.80 7.88 0.73
CA VAL A 443 -5.32 7.46 -0.59
C VAL A 443 -4.18 8.33 -1.07
N LEU A 444 -3.15 7.66 -1.61
CA LEU A 444 -2.00 8.29 -2.24
C LEU A 444 -2.07 8.14 -3.76
N ARG A 445 -1.92 9.26 -4.47
CA ARG A 445 -1.78 9.33 -5.92
C ARG A 445 -0.40 9.90 -6.28
N LYS A 446 0.44 9.10 -6.93
CA LYS A 446 1.73 9.56 -7.47
C LYS A 446 1.56 9.91 -8.95
N LEU A 447 1.61 11.19 -9.29
CA LEU A 447 1.35 11.68 -10.64
C LEU A 447 2.61 11.53 -11.50
N SER A 448 2.51 10.82 -12.62
CA SER A 448 3.56 10.79 -13.65
C SER A 448 3.47 11.98 -14.61
N LYS A 449 2.28 12.56 -14.79
CA LYS A 449 2.04 13.76 -15.59
C LYS A 449 1.07 14.72 -14.90
N GLY A 450 1.34 16.01 -15.00
CA GLY A 450 0.49 17.07 -14.43
C GLY A 450 1.26 18.09 -13.59
N PRO A 451 0.56 19.06 -12.99
CA PRO A 451 1.16 20.13 -12.19
C PRO A 451 1.58 19.71 -10.78
N LEU A 452 1.22 18.51 -10.32
CA LEU A 452 1.55 17.97 -8.99
C LEU A 452 2.40 16.71 -9.13
N GLN A 453 3.36 16.48 -8.24
CA GLN A 453 4.15 15.25 -8.15
C GLN A 453 3.37 14.13 -7.45
N TRP A 454 2.71 14.46 -6.34
CA TRP A 454 1.84 13.54 -5.62
C TRP A 454 0.74 14.29 -4.88
N VAL A 455 -0.32 13.56 -4.55
CA VAL A 455 -1.45 14.00 -3.72
C VAL A 455 -1.79 12.91 -2.72
N LEU A 456 -1.87 13.26 -1.45
CA LEU A 456 -2.40 12.44 -0.37
C LEU A 456 -3.70 13.05 0.12
N SER A 457 -4.76 12.27 0.16
CA SER A 457 -6.06 12.66 0.70
C SER A 457 -6.38 11.77 1.88
N THR A 458 -6.59 12.36 3.06
CA THR A 458 -6.89 11.66 4.31
C THR A 458 -8.16 12.23 4.91
N VAL A 459 -9.13 11.38 5.25
CA VAL A 459 -10.37 11.75 5.93
C VAL A 459 -10.41 11.04 7.28
N ASP A 460 -10.51 11.82 8.35
CA ASP A 460 -10.67 11.38 9.73
C ASP A 460 -12.09 11.69 10.22
N LEU A 461 -12.71 10.73 10.91
CA LEU A 461 -13.98 10.90 11.61
C LEU A 461 -13.75 10.62 13.10
N THR A 462 -13.89 11.66 13.91
CA THR A 462 -13.74 11.57 15.37
C THR A 462 -15.10 11.78 16.02
N PRO A 463 -15.64 10.77 16.73
CA PRO A 463 -16.88 10.93 17.48
C PRO A 463 -16.78 12.04 18.54
N ARG A 464 -17.83 12.82 18.70
CA ARG A 464 -17.94 13.89 19.70
C ARG A 464 -18.80 13.44 20.89
N SER A 465 -18.61 14.09 22.03
CA SER A 465 -19.35 13.79 23.27
C SER A 465 -20.85 14.03 23.18
N ASP A 466 -21.31 14.87 22.25
CA ASP A 466 -22.72 15.18 22.00
C ASP A 466 -23.39 14.25 20.98
N GLY A 467 -22.70 13.19 20.54
CA GLY A 467 -23.21 12.21 19.56
C GLY A 467 -22.96 12.59 18.10
N GLY A 468 -22.44 13.78 17.83
CA GLY A 468 -22.00 14.22 16.50
C GLY A 468 -20.60 13.71 16.12
N THR A 469 -20.09 14.18 14.99
CA THR A 469 -18.78 13.79 14.46
C THR A 469 -17.97 15.00 14.00
N THR A 470 -16.71 15.07 14.39
CA THR A 470 -15.74 15.97 13.78
C THR A 470 -15.11 15.27 12.57
N LEU A 471 -15.42 15.74 11.37
CA LEU A 471 -14.79 15.28 10.13
C LEU A 471 -13.61 16.22 9.78
N VAL A 472 -12.43 15.64 9.61
CA VAL A 472 -11.23 16.36 9.13
C VAL A 472 -10.74 15.71 7.84
N HIS A 473 -10.83 16.44 6.73
CA HIS A 473 -10.30 16.02 5.44
C HIS A 473 -9.04 16.83 5.12
N ARG A 474 -7.88 16.18 5.18
CA ARG A 474 -6.58 16.76 4.82
C ARG A 474 -6.21 16.36 3.40
N ILE A 475 -5.77 17.34 2.62
CA ILE A 475 -5.24 17.17 1.28
C ILE A 475 -3.83 17.74 1.26
N GLU A 476 -2.84 16.85 1.22
CA GLU A 476 -1.43 17.19 1.11
C GLU A 476 -0.99 17.01 -0.34
N VAL A 477 -0.31 18.01 -0.89
CA VAL A 477 0.15 17.97 -2.28
C VAL A 477 1.58 18.47 -2.39
N LYS A 478 2.35 17.81 -3.26
CA LYS A 478 3.65 18.32 -3.69
C LYS A 478 3.56 18.89 -5.10
N PRO A 479 3.66 20.22 -5.28
CA PRO A 479 3.56 20.85 -6.59
C PRO A 479 4.83 20.67 -7.45
N ARG A 480 4.68 20.77 -8.78
CA ARG A 480 5.80 20.90 -9.73
C ARG A 480 6.06 22.38 -10.05
N GLY A 481 7.10 22.95 -9.44
CA GLY A 481 7.52 24.34 -9.68
C GLY A 481 6.42 25.37 -9.38
N LEU A 482 6.64 26.61 -9.83
CA LEU A 482 5.75 27.75 -9.52
C LEU A 482 4.33 27.60 -10.10
N LEU A 483 4.19 27.06 -11.32
CA LEU A 483 2.88 26.79 -11.92
C LEU A 483 2.11 25.72 -11.15
N GLY A 484 2.80 24.70 -10.63
CA GLY A 484 2.21 23.69 -9.76
C GLY A 484 1.70 24.26 -8.45
N ILE A 485 2.43 25.21 -7.86
CA ILE A 485 2.03 25.92 -6.63
C ILE A 485 0.75 26.71 -6.87
N ALA A 486 0.72 27.52 -7.93
CA ALA A 486 -0.48 28.29 -8.29
C ALA A 486 -1.69 27.38 -8.58
N PHE A 487 -1.46 26.23 -9.24
CA PHE A 487 -2.49 25.22 -9.46
C PHE A 487 -3.01 24.65 -8.13
N ALA A 488 -2.11 24.26 -7.21
CA ALA A 488 -2.49 23.73 -5.91
C ALA A 488 -3.33 24.73 -5.11
N ASP A 489 -2.86 25.97 -4.96
CA ASP A 489 -3.55 26.99 -4.16
C ASP A 489 -4.93 27.34 -4.73
N PHE A 490 -5.05 27.43 -6.05
CA PHE A 490 -6.32 27.78 -6.68
C PHE A 490 -7.29 26.59 -6.73
N GLN A 491 -6.85 25.46 -7.29
CA GLN A 491 -7.73 24.32 -7.53
C GLN A 491 -8.00 23.55 -6.23
N VAL A 492 -6.96 23.21 -5.47
CA VAL A 492 -7.10 22.42 -4.25
C VAL A 492 -7.55 23.33 -3.10
N GLY A 493 -6.79 24.38 -2.80
CA GLY A 493 -7.00 25.23 -1.63
C GLY A 493 -8.27 26.09 -1.66
N ARG A 494 -8.64 26.67 -2.81
CA ARG A 494 -9.83 27.56 -2.88
C ARG A 494 -11.09 26.88 -3.37
N ARG A 495 -11.00 26.03 -4.40
CA ARG A 495 -12.16 25.44 -5.06
C ARG A 495 -12.56 24.12 -4.41
N SER A 496 -11.67 23.14 -4.39
CA SER A 496 -11.98 21.81 -3.84
C SER A 496 -12.39 21.88 -2.38
N VAL A 497 -11.67 22.61 -1.52
CA VAL A 497 -12.00 22.78 -0.09
C VAL A 497 -13.47 23.19 0.13
N LYS A 498 -13.93 24.22 -0.59
CA LYS A 498 -15.31 24.72 -0.47
C LYS A 498 -16.34 23.71 -0.94
N GLU A 499 -16.05 23.01 -2.04
CA GLU A 499 -16.97 22.00 -2.57
C GLU A 499 -17.06 20.77 -1.67
N PHE A 500 -15.94 20.29 -1.11
CA PHE A 500 -15.93 19.20 -0.13
C PHE A 500 -16.73 19.59 1.12
N GLU A 501 -16.49 20.77 1.69
CA GLU A 501 -17.25 21.28 2.85
C GLU A 501 -18.76 21.34 2.55
N ARG A 502 -19.15 21.86 1.37
CA ARG A 502 -20.54 21.91 0.92
C ARG A 502 -21.17 20.51 0.85
N VAL A 503 -20.45 19.54 0.27
CA VAL A 503 -20.94 18.16 0.13
C VAL A 503 -21.06 17.48 1.49
N TYR A 504 -20.06 17.59 2.38
CA TYR A 504 -20.13 17.00 3.73
C TYR A 504 -21.27 17.55 4.56
N ARG A 505 -21.50 18.87 4.55
CA ARG A 505 -22.65 19.48 5.26
C ARG A 505 -23.99 19.06 4.69
N ARG A 506 -24.07 18.88 3.37
CA ARG A 506 -25.28 18.35 2.72
C ARG A 506 -25.55 16.91 3.18
N ILE A 507 -24.53 16.06 3.17
CA ILE A 507 -24.63 14.68 3.65
C ILE A 507 -25.16 14.68 5.09
N ASP A 508 -24.57 15.45 5.99
CA ASP A 508 -25.02 15.54 7.39
C ASP A 508 -26.48 16.00 7.51
N THR A 509 -26.88 17.01 6.73
CA THR A 509 -28.27 17.50 6.73
C THR A 509 -29.25 16.40 6.31
N ILE A 510 -28.90 15.63 5.28
CA ILE A 510 -29.78 14.59 4.72
C ILE A 510 -29.81 13.36 5.63
N VAL A 511 -28.67 12.95 6.19
CA VAL A 511 -28.56 11.85 7.17
C VAL A 511 -29.30 12.18 8.47
N GLY A 512 -29.20 13.43 8.94
CA GLY A 512 -29.86 13.91 10.15
C GLY A 512 -31.39 14.09 10.02
N ALA A 513 -31.94 14.22 8.82
CA ALA A 513 -33.37 14.47 8.56
C ALA A 513 -34.28 13.23 8.75
N SER A 514 -33.84 12.22 9.52
CA SER A 514 -34.35 10.83 9.63
C SER A 514 -33.87 9.90 8.51
N GLN A 515 -33.49 8.67 8.88
CA GLN A 515 -33.01 7.62 7.95
C GLN A 515 -33.94 7.45 6.74
N GLN A 516 -35.27 7.49 6.93
CA GLN A 516 -36.23 7.34 5.84
C GLN A 516 -36.22 8.49 4.81
N GLN A 517 -35.86 9.72 5.21
CA GLN A 517 -35.72 10.84 4.27
C GLN A 517 -34.36 10.86 3.59
N ALA A 518 -33.31 10.38 4.27
CA ALA A 518 -31.97 10.23 3.68
C ALA A 518 -31.97 9.35 2.42
N TYR A 519 -32.89 8.38 2.37
CA TYR A 519 -33.07 7.49 1.21
C TYR A 519 -33.98 8.06 0.12
N ARG A 520 -34.65 9.20 0.36
CA ARG A 520 -35.54 9.81 -0.64
C ARG A 520 -34.83 10.87 -1.47
N TYR A 521 -33.78 11.47 -0.90
CA TYR A 521 -33.01 12.53 -1.53
C TYR A 521 -31.56 12.09 -1.67
N ASP A 522 -30.98 12.35 -2.83
CA ASP A 522 -29.55 12.17 -3.04
C ASP A 522 -28.75 13.03 -2.04
N ALA A 523 -28.01 12.36 -1.15
CA ALA A 523 -27.22 12.98 -0.09
C ALA A 523 -26.06 13.84 -0.61
N PHE A 524 -25.63 13.62 -1.86
CA PHE A 524 -24.47 14.29 -2.45
C PHE A 524 -24.88 15.50 -3.29
N GLU A 525 -25.96 15.36 -4.07
CA GLU A 525 -26.40 16.36 -5.04
C GLU A 525 -27.91 16.61 -4.96
N PRO A 526 -28.39 17.82 -5.32
CA PRO A 526 -29.82 18.06 -5.46
C PRO A 526 -30.39 17.19 -6.59
N SER A 527 -31.55 16.57 -6.34
CA SER A 527 -32.27 15.84 -7.39
C SER A 527 -32.67 16.79 -8.51
N LYS A 528 -32.56 16.32 -9.76
CA LYS A 528 -33.03 17.04 -10.94
C LYS A 528 -34.34 16.42 -11.39
N ASN A 529 -35.38 17.24 -11.51
CA ASN A 529 -36.67 16.80 -12.03
C ASN A 529 -36.52 16.27 -13.46
N LEU A 530 -37.26 15.19 -13.75
CA LEU A 530 -37.40 14.70 -15.11
C LEU A 530 -38.09 15.76 -15.99
N GLY A 531 -37.66 15.88 -17.24
CA GLY A 531 -38.40 16.69 -18.22
C GLY A 531 -39.79 16.10 -18.47
N ASN A 532 -40.76 16.95 -18.81
CA ASN A 532 -42.18 16.57 -18.95
C ASN A 532 -42.40 15.29 -19.78
N GLU A 533 -41.67 15.13 -20.89
CA GLU A 533 -41.80 13.95 -21.76
C GLU A 533 -41.29 12.68 -21.09
N LYS A 534 -40.12 12.72 -20.44
CA LYS A 534 -39.56 11.58 -19.68
C LYS A 534 -40.45 11.21 -18.49
N SER A 535 -41.04 12.21 -17.82
CA SER A 535 -42.01 11.98 -16.73
C SER A 535 -43.24 11.24 -17.24
N ARG A 536 -43.83 11.68 -18.37
CA ARG A 536 -44.99 11.01 -18.98
C ARG A 536 -44.67 9.56 -19.37
N GLN A 537 -43.51 9.31 -19.97
CA GLN A 537 -43.09 7.97 -20.35
C GLN A 537 -42.88 7.06 -19.12
N LEU A 538 -42.34 7.60 -18.03
CA LEU A 538 -42.23 6.89 -16.76
C LEU A 538 -43.61 6.53 -16.22
N ASP A 539 -44.54 7.48 -16.15
CA ASP A 539 -45.91 7.24 -15.64
C ASP A 539 -46.66 6.18 -16.46
N GLU A 540 -46.52 6.21 -17.79
CA GLU A 540 -47.06 5.19 -18.70
C GLU A 540 -46.46 3.81 -18.44
N SER A 541 -45.14 3.74 -18.24
CA SER A 541 -44.44 2.48 -17.95
C SER A 541 -44.85 1.90 -16.59
N ILE A 542 -44.96 2.75 -15.55
CA ILE A 542 -45.42 2.35 -14.22
C ILE A 542 -46.87 1.84 -14.28
N SER A 543 -47.73 2.47 -15.08
CA SER A 543 -49.12 2.01 -15.26
C SER A 543 -49.20 0.61 -15.89
N GLN A 544 -48.28 0.28 -16.81
CA GLN A 544 -48.18 -1.07 -17.38
C GLN A 544 -47.75 -2.13 -16.35
N LEU A 545 -46.97 -1.76 -15.33
CA LEU A 545 -46.62 -2.66 -14.22
C LEU A 545 -47.87 -3.03 -13.40
N GLY A 546 -48.74 -2.05 -13.15
CA GLY A 546 -49.99 -2.28 -12.41
C GLY A 546 -50.91 -3.26 -13.12
N ALA A 547 -50.98 -3.18 -14.46
CA ALA A 547 -51.74 -4.14 -15.28
C ALA A 547 -51.20 -5.58 -15.21
N ARG A 548 -49.94 -5.76 -14.78
CA ARG A 548 -49.29 -7.06 -14.59
C ARG A 548 -49.32 -7.55 -13.14
N GLY A 549 -50.03 -6.87 -12.25
CA GLY A 549 -50.22 -7.31 -10.86
C GLY A 549 -49.11 -6.90 -9.89
N VAL A 550 -48.24 -5.95 -10.27
CA VAL A 550 -47.24 -5.40 -9.36
C VAL A 550 -47.93 -4.62 -8.23
N ASP A 551 -47.49 -4.84 -6.99
CA ASP A 551 -48.02 -4.21 -5.79
C ASP A 551 -48.01 -2.66 -5.88
N ALA A 552 -49.13 -2.02 -5.55
CA ALA A 552 -49.30 -0.57 -5.68
C ALA A 552 -48.31 0.24 -4.85
N ASN A 553 -47.93 -0.24 -3.66
CA ASN A 553 -46.92 0.43 -2.84
C ASN A 553 -45.54 0.33 -3.49
N ILE A 554 -45.20 -0.83 -4.06
CA ILE A 554 -43.95 -1.01 -4.81
C ILE A 554 -43.91 -0.09 -6.03
N MET A 555 -45.00 0.04 -6.79
CA MET A 555 -45.06 0.95 -7.94
C MET A 555 -44.81 2.41 -7.55
N LEU A 556 -45.36 2.87 -6.43
CA LEU A 556 -45.13 4.23 -5.92
C LEU A 556 -43.66 4.44 -5.56
N LEU A 557 -43.04 3.49 -4.84
CA LEU A 557 -41.62 3.53 -4.48
C LEU A 557 -40.73 3.48 -5.73
N PHE A 558 -41.08 2.66 -6.73
CA PHE A 558 -40.36 2.52 -7.99
C PHE A 558 -40.40 3.83 -8.80
N SER A 559 -41.56 4.45 -8.91
CA SER A 559 -41.74 5.74 -9.61
C SER A 559 -40.94 6.85 -8.92
N ASP A 560 -41.00 6.94 -7.59
CA ASP A 560 -40.25 7.92 -6.80
C ASP A 560 -38.73 7.75 -6.98
N PHE A 561 -38.26 6.51 -6.88
CA PHE A 561 -36.84 6.18 -7.08
C PHE A 561 -36.36 6.52 -8.49
N LEU A 562 -37.06 6.05 -9.53
CA LEU A 562 -36.68 6.31 -10.91
C LEU A 562 -36.79 7.80 -11.28
N SER A 563 -37.60 8.59 -10.58
CA SER A 563 -37.67 10.03 -10.75
C SER A 563 -36.52 10.77 -10.09
N HIS A 564 -36.16 10.39 -8.86
CA HIS A 564 -35.34 11.24 -8.00
C HIS A 564 -33.95 10.71 -7.65
N ALA A 565 -33.71 9.39 -7.74
CA ALA A 565 -32.43 8.76 -7.38
C ALA A 565 -31.25 9.29 -8.17
N ALA A 566 -30.01 9.06 -7.75
CA ALA A 566 -28.86 9.53 -8.51
C ALA A 566 -28.74 8.80 -9.87
N PRO A 567 -28.20 9.46 -10.92
CA PRO A 567 -27.97 8.82 -12.22
C PRO A 567 -27.15 7.51 -12.18
N GLN A 568 -26.25 7.36 -11.21
CA GLN A 568 -25.48 6.13 -11.00
C GLN A 568 -26.29 5.02 -10.31
N GLU A 569 -27.20 5.37 -9.39
CA GLU A 569 -28.07 4.38 -8.73
C GLU A 569 -29.03 3.75 -9.74
N VAL A 570 -29.54 4.55 -10.67
CA VAL A 570 -30.40 4.04 -11.75
C VAL A 570 -29.59 3.39 -12.89
N ALA A 571 -28.28 3.61 -12.96
CA ALA A 571 -27.39 2.90 -13.89
C ALA A 571 -27.11 1.46 -13.45
N ARG A 572 -27.20 1.19 -12.13
CA ARG A 572 -26.94 -0.13 -11.54
C ARG A 572 -27.83 -0.35 -10.31
N ILE A 573 -29.03 -0.86 -10.56
CA ILE A 573 -30.08 -1.15 -9.61
C ILE A 573 -29.92 -2.60 -9.12
N ARG A 574 -29.77 -2.76 -7.80
CA ARG A 574 -29.68 -4.06 -7.12
C ARG A 574 -30.96 -4.33 -6.33
N PRO A 575 -31.77 -5.34 -6.70
CA PRO A 575 -33.09 -5.56 -6.09
C PRO A 575 -33.06 -5.83 -4.58
N PHE A 576 -32.06 -6.57 -4.07
CA PHE A 576 -31.96 -6.86 -2.64
C PHE A 576 -31.62 -5.61 -1.81
N GLU A 577 -30.68 -4.80 -2.28
CA GLU A 577 -30.34 -3.51 -1.67
C GLU A 577 -31.56 -2.56 -1.66
N LEU A 578 -32.31 -2.55 -2.76
CA LEU A 578 -33.51 -1.73 -2.89
C LEU A 578 -34.64 -2.19 -1.96
N ALA A 579 -34.84 -3.50 -1.82
CA ALA A 579 -35.82 -4.07 -0.91
C ALA A 579 -35.51 -3.76 0.56
N GLU A 580 -34.23 -3.88 0.95
CA GLU A 580 -33.77 -3.50 2.29
C GLU A 580 -33.98 -2.01 2.55
N ARG A 581 -33.58 -1.16 1.59
CA ARG A 581 -33.77 0.30 1.67
C ARG A 581 -35.23 0.69 1.85
N TRP A 582 -36.15 0.00 1.17
CA TRP A 582 -37.57 0.29 1.24
C TRP A 582 -38.29 -0.42 2.40
N GLY A 583 -37.63 -1.36 3.09
CA GLY A 583 -38.24 -2.16 4.14
C GLY A 583 -39.39 -3.03 3.62
N VAL A 584 -39.28 -3.55 2.39
CA VAL A 584 -40.31 -4.36 1.73
C VAL A 584 -39.77 -5.77 1.38
N SER A 585 -40.67 -6.68 1.01
CA SER A 585 -40.29 -8.04 0.62
C SER A 585 -39.36 -8.05 -0.60
N ARG A 586 -38.23 -8.78 -0.50
CA ARG A 586 -37.27 -8.99 -1.58
C ARG A 586 -37.93 -9.57 -2.84
N THR A 587 -38.79 -10.58 -2.67
CA THR A 587 -39.51 -11.22 -3.78
C THR A 587 -40.37 -10.21 -4.55
N LYS A 588 -41.14 -9.36 -3.84
CA LYS A 588 -41.97 -8.33 -4.48
C LYS A 588 -41.16 -7.33 -5.31
N VAL A 589 -39.96 -6.97 -4.84
CA VAL A 589 -39.07 -6.05 -5.57
C VAL A 589 -38.43 -6.73 -6.78
N ILE A 590 -38.02 -8.00 -6.64
CA ILE A 590 -37.54 -8.79 -7.79
C ILE A 590 -38.62 -8.86 -8.87
N ASP A 591 -39.85 -9.24 -8.52
CA ASP A 591 -40.96 -9.37 -9.47
C ASP A 591 -41.24 -8.04 -10.18
N ALA A 592 -41.23 -6.93 -9.44
CA ALA A 592 -41.37 -5.60 -10.01
C ALA A 592 -40.24 -5.25 -11.00
N CYS A 593 -38.97 -5.53 -10.65
CA CYS A 593 -37.82 -5.32 -11.52
C CYS A 593 -37.89 -6.20 -12.80
N LEU A 594 -38.31 -7.46 -12.67
CA LEU A 594 -38.46 -8.37 -13.81
C LEU A 594 -39.57 -7.91 -14.77
N HIS A 595 -40.72 -7.51 -14.24
CA HIS A 595 -41.79 -6.93 -15.06
C HIS A 595 -41.36 -5.61 -15.70
N ALA A 596 -40.64 -4.76 -14.96
CA ALA A 596 -40.09 -3.50 -15.46
C ALA A 596 -39.08 -3.71 -16.59
N ALA A 597 -38.21 -4.72 -16.49
CA ALA A 597 -37.32 -5.09 -17.57
C ALA A 597 -38.10 -5.61 -18.80
N HIS A 598 -39.13 -6.42 -18.58
CA HIS A 598 -39.93 -6.98 -19.66
C HIS A 598 -40.75 -5.93 -20.43
N VAL A 599 -41.23 -4.87 -19.79
CA VAL A 599 -41.91 -3.74 -20.46
C VAL A 599 -40.94 -2.68 -21.01
N GLY A 600 -39.63 -2.89 -20.85
CA GLY A 600 -38.58 -1.99 -21.37
C GLY A 600 -38.30 -0.75 -20.53
N LEU A 601 -38.85 -0.67 -19.31
CA LEU A 601 -38.52 0.38 -18.33
C LEU A 601 -37.10 0.20 -17.79
N LEU A 602 -36.71 -1.05 -17.55
CA LEU A 602 -35.36 -1.44 -17.17
C LEU A 602 -34.71 -2.29 -18.26
N ILE A 603 -33.40 -2.41 -18.17
CA ILE A 603 -32.55 -3.29 -18.95
C ILE A 603 -31.87 -4.22 -17.97
N LEU A 604 -31.99 -5.51 -18.22
CA LEU A 604 -31.35 -6.56 -17.42
C LEU A 604 -29.86 -6.69 -17.82
N ARG A 605 -28.97 -6.86 -16.84
CA ARG A 605 -27.53 -7.06 -17.02
C ARG A 605 -26.98 -8.07 -16.01
N TRP A 606 -25.86 -8.70 -16.34
CA TRP A 606 -25.18 -9.66 -15.48
C TRP A 606 -23.79 -9.19 -15.12
N ASP A 607 -23.54 -8.97 -13.84
CA ASP A 607 -22.21 -8.64 -13.32
C ASP A 607 -21.48 -9.91 -12.89
N ILE A 608 -20.24 -10.06 -13.35
CA ILE A 608 -19.36 -11.18 -12.99
C ILE A 608 -18.38 -10.70 -11.93
N HIS A 609 -18.52 -11.23 -10.72
CA HIS A 609 -17.70 -10.92 -9.57
C HIS A 609 -16.49 -11.84 -9.49
N CYS A 610 -15.37 -11.29 -9.00
CA CYS A 610 -14.23 -12.11 -8.62
C CYS A 610 -14.51 -12.85 -7.30
N PRO A 611 -14.32 -14.18 -7.20
CA PRO A 611 -14.53 -14.92 -5.96
C PRO A 611 -13.55 -14.53 -4.85
N HIS A 612 -12.39 -13.97 -5.20
CA HIS A 612 -11.35 -13.59 -4.22
C HIS A 612 -11.59 -12.22 -3.60
N CYS A 613 -11.87 -11.19 -4.41
CA CYS A 613 -12.03 -9.82 -3.93
C CYS A 613 -13.47 -9.28 -4.03
N ARG A 614 -14.40 -10.08 -4.56
CA ARG A 614 -15.86 -9.81 -4.68
C ARG A 614 -16.23 -8.54 -5.44
N VAL A 615 -15.28 -7.93 -6.16
CA VAL A 615 -15.55 -6.80 -7.06
C VAL A 615 -16.08 -7.30 -8.40
N PRO A 616 -16.98 -6.56 -9.06
CA PRO A 616 -17.34 -6.81 -10.45
C PRO A 616 -16.09 -6.67 -11.33
N THR A 617 -15.84 -7.68 -12.14
CA THR A 617 -14.71 -7.77 -13.08
C THR A 617 -15.14 -7.48 -14.51
N SER A 618 -16.33 -7.90 -14.88
CA SER A 618 -16.93 -7.67 -16.19
C SER A 618 -18.45 -7.68 -16.09
N GLN A 619 -19.11 -7.10 -17.09
CA GLN A 619 -20.56 -7.14 -17.23
C GLN A 619 -20.92 -7.72 -18.60
N VAL A 620 -21.95 -8.55 -18.65
CA VAL A 620 -22.49 -9.11 -19.89
C VAL A 620 -23.99 -8.84 -20.01
N ASP A 621 -24.46 -8.86 -21.25
CA ASP A 621 -25.85 -8.51 -21.59
C ASP A 621 -26.80 -9.69 -21.39
N THR A 622 -26.32 -10.92 -21.61
CA THR A 622 -27.11 -12.14 -21.46
C THR A 622 -26.36 -13.17 -20.62
N LEU A 623 -27.10 -14.01 -19.90
CA LEU A 623 -26.54 -15.06 -19.04
C LEU A 623 -25.72 -16.09 -19.82
N ARG A 624 -26.03 -16.24 -21.11
CA ARG A 624 -25.31 -17.15 -22.02
C ARG A 624 -23.90 -16.66 -22.35
N ASP A 625 -23.67 -15.35 -22.26
CA ASP A 625 -22.38 -14.73 -22.60
C ASP A 625 -21.38 -14.80 -21.43
N VAL A 626 -21.80 -15.32 -20.27
CA VAL A 626 -20.90 -15.52 -19.12
C VAL A 626 -19.82 -16.54 -19.49
N GLN A 627 -18.56 -16.16 -19.27
CA GLN A 627 -17.40 -16.99 -19.55
C GLN A 627 -17.03 -17.87 -18.35
N SER A 628 -16.55 -19.08 -18.61
CA SER A 628 -16.14 -20.05 -17.59
C SER A 628 -14.87 -19.68 -16.84
N HIS A 629 -14.03 -18.84 -17.44
CA HIS A 629 -12.77 -18.39 -16.86
C HIS A 629 -12.72 -16.87 -16.91
N GLY A 630 -12.47 -16.28 -15.76
CA GLY A 630 -12.25 -14.86 -15.61
C GLY A 630 -10.85 -14.59 -15.09
N ARG A 631 -10.33 -13.41 -15.41
CA ARG A 631 -9.18 -12.84 -14.71
C ARG A 631 -9.63 -11.55 -14.07
N CYS A 632 -9.33 -11.40 -12.79
CA CYS A 632 -9.66 -10.20 -12.05
C CYS A 632 -8.53 -9.19 -12.20
N ASP A 633 -8.80 -8.05 -12.83
CA ASP A 633 -7.82 -6.96 -12.91
C ASP A 633 -7.50 -6.33 -11.55
N VAL A 634 -8.30 -6.55 -10.51
CA VAL A 634 -8.08 -5.94 -9.18
C VAL A 634 -7.12 -6.76 -8.31
N CYS A 635 -7.29 -8.08 -8.26
CA CYS A 635 -6.46 -8.96 -7.43
C CYS A 635 -5.53 -9.88 -8.25
N ASP A 636 -5.52 -9.72 -9.57
CA ASP A 636 -4.75 -10.51 -10.52
C ASP A 636 -5.01 -12.02 -10.49
N ALA A 637 -6.11 -12.44 -9.86
CA ALA A 637 -6.47 -13.85 -9.75
C ALA A 637 -7.15 -14.32 -11.03
N GLU A 638 -6.69 -15.46 -11.55
CA GLU A 638 -7.45 -16.28 -12.49
C GLU A 638 -8.41 -17.16 -11.70
N PHE A 639 -9.67 -17.20 -12.12
CA PHE A 639 -10.70 -17.98 -11.45
C PHE A 639 -11.63 -18.64 -12.46
N ARG A 640 -12.24 -19.75 -12.04
CA ARG A 640 -13.37 -20.33 -12.74
C ARG A 640 -14.64 -19.69 -12.19
N CYS A 641 -15.48 -19.19 -13.10
CA CYS A 641 -16.73 -18.57 -12.72
C CYS A 641 -17.74 -19.64 -12.30
N ASP A 642 -18.35 -19.47 -11.12
CA ASP A 642 -19.50 -20.24 -10.67
C ASP A 642 -20.74 -19.34 -10.65
N ALA A 643 -21.74 -19.69 -11.46
CA ALA A 643 -22.96 -18.89 -11.59
C ALA A 643 -23.81 -18.84 -10.30
N ALA A 644 -23.55 -19.72 -9.32
CA ALA A 644 -24.22 -19.66 -8.03
C ALA A 644 -23.69 -18.55 -7.11
N HIS A 645 -22.44 -18.16 -7.27
CA HIS A 645 -21.73 -17.29 -6.33
C HIS A 645 -21.16 -16.02 -6.98
N ASP A 646 -20.74 -16.11 -8.23
CA ASP A 646 -19.96 -15.07 -8.90
C ASP A 646 -20.80 -14.22 -9.86
N VAL A 647 -22.01 -14.67 -10.24
CA VAL A 647 -22.82 -13.98 -11.25
C VAL A 647 -24.03 -13.31 -10.60
N GLU A 648 -24.04 -11.97 -10.60
CA GLU A 648 -25.10 -11.13 -10.04
C GLU A 648 -26.03 -10.59 -11.13
N LEU A 649 -27.34 -10.67 -10.90
CA LEU A 649 -28.32 -9.95 -11.70
C LEU A 649 -28.46 -8.49 -11.23
N VAL A 650 -28.23 -7.56 -12.14
CA VAL A 650 -28.47 -6.13 -11.93
C VAL A 650 -29.38 -5.55 -13.01
N PHE A 651 -29.98 -4.40 -12.73
CA PHE A 651 -30.84 -3.69 -13.68
C PHE A 651 -30.30 -2.29 -13.94
N CYS A 652 -30.56 -1.76 -15.12
CA CYS A 652 -30.25 -0.38 -15.50
C CYS A 652 -31.53 0.26 -16.04
N VAL A 653 -31.82 1.52 -15.70
CA VAL A 653 -32.95 2.22 -16.30
C VAL A 653 -32.71 2.44 -17.79
N ASN A 654 -33.76 2.29 -18.60
CA ASN A 654 -33.66 2.56 -20.03
C ASN A 654 -33.36 4.05 -20.28
N HIS A 655 -32.42 4.34 -21.19
CA HIS A 655 -31.99 5.70 -21.51
C HIS A 655 -33.13 6.58 -22.06
N SER A 656 -34.19 5.98 -22.62
CA SER A 656 -35.39 6.72 -23.05
C SER A 656 -36.13 7.33 -21.87
N ILE A 657 -36.12 6.66 -20.73
CA ILE A 657 -36.80 7.08 -19.49
C ILE A 657 -35.91 8.06 -18.72
N ARG A 658 -34.61 7.76 -18.60
CA ARG A 658 -33.70 8.55 -17.77
C ARG A 658 -32.25 8.45 -18.23
N ASP A 659 -31.53 9.57 -18.12
CA ASP A 659 -30.09 9.55 -18.39
C ASP A 659 -29.36 8.82 -17.26
N VAL A 660 -28.49 7.89 -17.65
CA VAL A 660 -27.64 7.11 -16.74
C VAL A 660 -26.20 7.64 -16.78
N GLU A 661 -25.50 7.56 -15.65
CA GLU A 661 -24.07 7.88 -15.58
C GLU A 661 -23.31 6.60 -15.23
N THR A 662 -22.49 6.13 -16.18
CA THR A 662 -21.65 4.93 -16.03
C THR A 662 -20.17 5.27 -15.88
N LYS A 663 -19.81 6.56 -15.96
CA LYS A 663 -18.42 6.98 -15.82
C LYS A 663 -17.95 6.84 -14.38
N THR A 664 -16.67 6.53 -14.26
CA THR A 664 -16.01 6.29 -12.98
C THR A 664 -15.17 7.50 -12.56
N TYR A 665 -15.31 7.89 -11.30
CA TYR A 665 -14.59 8.96 -10.65
C TYR A 665 -13.64 8.43 -9.56
N CYS A 666 -13.93 7.23 -9.03
CA CYS A 666 -13.04 6.46 -8.17
C CYS A 666 -13.36 4.95 -8.26
N VAL A 667 -12.36 4.08 -8.06
CA VAL A 667 -12.52 2.61 -8.05
C VAL A 667 -12.02 1.93 -6.76
N GLY A 668 -11.23 2.63 -5.94
CA GLY A 668 -10.45 1.99 -4.85
C GLY A 668 -10.98 2.18 -3.44
N GLY A 669 -12.00 3.03 -3.24
CA GLY A 669 -12.46 3.42 -1.89
C GLY A 669 -13.29 2.36 -1.16
N PRO A 670 -13.47 2.51 0.18
CA PRO A 670 -14.16 1.55 1.03
C PRO A 670 -15.59 1.21 0.57
N PHE A 671 -16.28 2.16 -0.09
CA PHE A 671 -17.62 1.93 -0.63
C PHE A 671 -17.68 0.80 -1.68
N HIS A 672 -16.60 0.56 -2.44
CA HIS A 672 -16.57 -0.54 -3.42
C HIS A 672 -16.31 -1.90 -2.78
N LEU A 673 -15.87 -1.92 -1.50
CA LEU A 673 -15.53 -3.11 -0.73
C LEU A 673 -16.22 -3.07 0.65
N PRO A 674 -17.56 -3.02 0.73
CA PRO A 674 -18.29 -2.81 2.00
C PRO A 674 -18.14 -3.98 2.99
N HIS A 675 -17.67 -5.14 2.51
CA HIS A 675 -17.34 -6.28 3.37
C HIS A 675 -15.98 -6.12 4.05
N VAL A 676 -15.10 -5.24 3.58
CA VAL A 676 -13.76 -5.01 4.15
C VAL A 676 -13.84 -3.87 5.17
N VAL A 677 -13.77 -4.21 6.46
CA VAL A 677 -13.86 -3.25 7.58
C VAL A 677 -12.57 -2.47 7.79
N ALA A 678 -11.42 -3.07 7.46
CA ALA A 678 -10.14 -2.40 7.53
C ALA A 678 -9.21 -2.91 6.44
N GLN A 679 -8.44 -1.99 5.85
CA GLN A 679 -7.37 -2.30 4.90
C GLN A 679 -6.13 -1.48 5.24
N ARG A 680 -4.98 -2.14 5.39
CA ARG A 680 -3.70 -1.51 5.76
C ARG A 680 -2.56 -2.08 4.93
N ARG A 681 -1.61 -1.21 4.58
CA ARG A 681 -0.33 -1.64 4.01
C ARG A 681 0.66 -1.84 5.14
N LEU A 682 1.32 -2.98 5.16
CA LEU A 682 2.36 -3.30 6.11
C LEU A 682 3.65 -3.56 5.33
N GLU A 683 4.64 -2.71 5.54
CA GLU A 683 6.00 -2.91 5.06
C GLU A 683 6.60 -4.20 5.63
N SER A 684 7.72 -4.63 5.05
CA SER A 684 8.48 -5.77 5.55
C SER A 684 8.81 -5.60 7.04
N LEU A 685 8.45 -6.59 7.87
CA LEU A 685 8.71 -6.63 9.32
C LEU A 685 8.03 -5.51 10.12
N GLN A 686 7.13 -4.76 9.49
CA GLN A 686 6.30 -3.79 10.16
C GLN A 686 5.25 -4.48 11.04
N GLN A 687 5.01 -3.87 12.20
CA GLN A 687 3.86 -4.16 13.04
C GLN A 687 2.94 -2.95 13.05
N ASP A 688 1.64 -3.18 12.94
CA ASP A 688 0.62 -2.15 13.12
C ASP A 688 -0.47 -2.63 14.09
N GLU A 689 -1.00 -1.72 14.88
CA GLU A 689 -2.13 -2.01 15.79
C GLU A 689 -3.39 -1.28 15.29
N ILE A 690 -4.38 -2.06 14.89
CA ILE A 690 -5.63 -1.55 14.34
C ILE A 690 -6.69 -1.59 15.43
N THR A 691 -7.21 -0.42 15.80
CA THR A 691 -8.35 -0.31 16.74
C THR A 691 -9.66 -0.26 15.97
N MET A 692 -10.54 -1.23 16.18
CA MET A 692 -11.80 -1.38 15.44
C MET A 692 -13.02 -1.21 16.35
N SER A 693 -14.20 -1.24 15.73
CA SER A 693 -15.51 -1.23 16.40
C SER A 693 -16.41 -2.27 15.72
N LEU A 694 -15.99 -3.54 15.78
CA LEU A 694 -16.70 -4.64 15.13
C LEU A 694 -17.94 -5.06 15.92
N CYS A 695 -19.04 -5.30 15.23
CA CYS A 695 -20.22 -5.93 15.81
C CYS A 695 -20.05 -7.45 15.92
N GLU A 696 -20.89 -8.10 16.72
CA GLU A 696 -20.97 -9.57 16.80
C GLU A 696 -21.10 -10.21 15.41
N GLY A 697 -20.31 -11.25 15.15
CA GLY A 697 -20.27 -11.93 13.87
C GLY A 697 -18.92 -12.56 13.54
N ASP A 698 -18.87 -13.19 12.37
CA ASP A 698 -17.67 -13.82 11.83
C ASP A 698 -16.95 -12.89 10.86
N TYR A 699 -15.62 -12.87 10.96
CA TYR A 699 -14.70 -12.05 10.20
C TYR A 699 -13.49 -12.88 9.76
N ARG A 700 -12.71 -12.35 8.84
CA ARG A 700 -11.52 -12.98 8.28
C ARG A 700 -10.42 -11.95 8.09
N ILE A 701 -9.21 -12.30 8.50
CA ILE A 701 -7.98 -11.56 8.21
C ILE A 701 -7.31 -12.24 7.02
N SER A 702 -7.12 -11.49 5.93
CA SER A 702 -6.59 -12.00 4.67
C SER A 702 -5.61 -11.00 4.04
N SER A 703 -4.85 -11.47 3.04
CA SER A 703 -4.09 -10.61 2.14
C SER A 703 -4.24 -11.19 0.73
N PRO A 704 -4.50 -10.38 -0.32
CA PRO A 704 -4.56 -10.87 -1.69
C PRO A 704 -3.28 -11.60 -2.14
N MET A 705 -2.16 -11.31 -1.47
CA MET A 705 -0.84 -11.90 -1.76
C MET A 705 -0.54 -13.19 -0.98
N LEU A 706 -1.44 -13.62 -0.08
CA LEU A 706 -1.28 -14.81 0.76
C LEU A 706 -2.43 -15.80 0.49
N PRO A 707 -2.13 -17.11 0.38
CA PRO A 707 -3.15 -18.13 0.07
C PRO A 707 -4.00 -18.54 1.27
N LYS A 708 -3.59 -18.17 2.49
CA LYS A 708 -4.24 -18.56 3.75
C LYS A 708 -4.90 -17.34 4.40
N SER A 709 -5.81 -17.60 5.32
CA SER A 709 -6.50 -16.57 6.12
C SER A 709 -6.67 -17.02 7.56
N VAL A 710 -6.89 -16.05 8.45
CA VAL A 710 -7.22 -16.30 9.87
C VAL A 710 -8.67 -15.92 10.11
N SER A 711 -9.45 -16.79 10.75
CA SER A 711 -10.85 -16.51 11.11
C SER A 711 -10.90 -15.78 12.45
N LEU A 712 -11.77 -14.79 12.54
CA LEU A 712 -11.98 -13.98 13.72
C LEU A 712 -13.48 -13.96 14.04
N ARG A 713 -13.86 -14.24 15.28
CA ARG A 713 -15.25 -14.27 15.74
C ARG A 713 -15.43 -13.25 16.85
N VAL A 714 -16.36 -12.32 16.66
CA VAL A 714 -16.70 -11.30 17.65
C VAL A 714 -17.94 -11.76 18.39
N ARG A 715 -17.90 -11.77 19.74
CA ARG A 715 -19.03 -12.09 20.62
C ARG A 715 -19.05 -11.20 21.85
N SER A 716 -20.23 -10.91 22.35
CA SER A 716 -20.41 -10.10 23.58
C SER A 716 -19.91 -10.79 24.86
N ASP A 717 -19.84 -12.13 24.88
CA ASP A 717 -19.39 -12.92 26.03
C ASP A 717 -17.88 -13.22 26.05
N ALA A 718 -17.15 -12.85 24.99
CA ALA A 718 -15.72 -13.06 24.90
C ALA A 718 -14.95 -12.13 25.87
N LYS A 719 -13.90 -12.66 26.51
CA LYS A 719 -13.08 -11.91 27.49
C LYS A 719 -11.90 -11.14 26.88
N GLN A 720 -11.59 -11.42 25.62
CA GLN A 720 -10.38 -10.90 24.96
C GLN A 720 -10.74 -9.72 24.08
N HIS A 721 -10.11 -8.57 24.30
CA HIS A 721 -10.31 -7.37 23.47
C HIS A 721 -9.11 -7.09 22.55
N ARG A 722 -8.03 -7.86 22.66
CA ARG A 722 -6.81 -7.68 21.85
C ARG A 722 -6.31 -9.00 21.31
N CYS A 723 -5.88 -9.04 20.06
CA CYS A 723 -5.17 -10.20 19.51
C CYS A 723 -3.95 -9.77 18.70
N ARG A 724 -3.01 -10.70 18.52
CA ARG A 724 -1.81 -10.52 17.70
C ARG A 724 -1.81 -11.57 16.61
N VAL A 725 -1.61 -11.15 15.37
CA VAL A 725 -1.62 -12.01 14.19
C VAL A 725 -0.31 -11.81 13.43
N GLU A 726 0.44 -12.89 13.24
CA GLU A 726 1.70 -12.86 12.49
C GLU A 726 1.50 -13.44 11.09
N LEU A 727 1.68 -12.60 10.07
CA LEU A 727 1.65 -12.98 8.67
C LEU A 727 3.02 -13.59 8.32
N SER A 728 3.12 -14.91 8.34
CA SER A 728 4.32 -15.70 8.01
C SER A 728 3.94 -16.91 7.13
N GLU A 729 4.90 -17.77 6.76
CA GLU A 729 4.59 -19.03 6.04
C GLU A 729 3.62 -19.95 6.81
N ARG A 730 3.58 -19.82 8.14
CA ARG A 730 2.66 -20.54 9.04
C ARG A 730 1.30 -19.86 9.22
N PHE A 731 1.08 -18.71 8.59
CA PHE A 731 -0.17 -17.95 8.70
C PHE A 731 -1.39 -18.80 8.32
N GLY A 732 -2.42 -18.83 9.16
CA GLY A 732 -3.71 -19.52 8.90
C GLY A 732 -4.06 -20.59 9.93
N GLY A 733 -5.34 -20.96 10.01
CA GLY A 733 -5.81 -22.19 10.68
C GLY A 733 -6.42 -22.04 12.09
N GLU A 734 -6.09 -21.01 12.87
CA GLU A 734 -6.69 -20.82 14.20
C GLU A 734 -7.80 -19.76 14.18
N TRP A 735 -8.90 -20.04 14.89
CA TRP A 735 -9.97 -19.09 15.15
C TRP A 735 -9.60 -18.20 16.34
N ILE A 736 -9.80 -16.90 16.20
CA ILE A 736 -9.57 -15.93 17.27
C ILE A 736 -10.91 -15.38 17.73
N GLU A 737 -11.22 -15.46 19.02
CA GLU A 737 -12.40 -14.84 19.60
C GLU A 737 -12.07 -13.46 20.21
N LEU A 738 -12.88 -12.46 19.90
CA LEU A 738 -12.80 -11.11 20.46
C LEU A 738 -14.15 -10.66 21.03
N SER A 739 -14.09 -9.79 22.05
CA SER A 739 -15.24 -9.04 22.55
C SER A 739 -15.75 -8.03 21.50
N ASP A 740 -17.02 -7.64 21.60
CA ASP A 740 -17.66 -6.58 20.83
C ASP A 740 -17.25 -5.15 21.26
N GLU A 741 -16.48 -4.98 22.35
CA GLU A 741 -15.97 -3.68 22.79
C GLU A 741 -14.44 -3.54 22.66
N GLY A 742 -13.99 -2.36 22.21
CA GLY A 742 -12.59 -1.93 22.32
C GLY A 742 -11.55 -2.80 21.59
N GLN A 743 -11.91 -3.40 20.46
CA GLN A 743 -11.06 -4.38 19.79
C GLN A 743 -9.75 -3.77 19.27
N ARG A 744 -8.61 -4.40 19.57
CA ARG A 744 -7.30 -4.05 19.01
C ARG A 744 -6.64 -5.28 18.40
N VAL A 745 -6.40 -5.21 17.09
CA VAL A 745 -5.75 -6.28 16.34
C VAL A 745 -4.36 -5.81 15.96
N THR A 746 -3.33 -6.41 16.57
CA THR A 746 -1.94 -6.19 16.18
C THR A 746 -1.59 -7.14 15.05
N ILE A 747 -1.19 -6.61 13.89
CA ILE A 747 -0.79 -7.41 12.73
C ILE A 747 0.70 -7.20 12.48
N VAL A 748 1.43 -8.29 12.28
CA VAL A 748 2.87 -8.28 12.05
C VAL A 748 3.14 -8.91 10.69
N ASN A 749 3.75 -8.16 9.78
CA ASN A 749 4.22 -8.71 8.52
C ASN A 749 5.59 -9.37 8.70
N ARG A 750 5.68 -10.70 8.72
CA ARG A 750 6.97 -11.43 8.82
C ARG A 750 7.60 -11.73 7.46
N PHE A 751 6.96 -11.33 6.36
CA PHE A 751 7.51 -11.49 5.02
C PHE A 751 8.45 -10.35 4.66
N SER A 752 9.41 -10.62 3.77
CA SER A 752 10.39 -9.66 3.26
C SER A 752 9.84 -8.69 2.19
N ARG A 753 8.52 -8.57 2.09
CA ARG A 753 7.81 -7.76 1.08
C ARG A 753 6.63 -7.03 1.72
N GLU A 754 6.22 -5.91 1.14
CA GLU A 754 4.99 -5.20 1.55
C GLU A 754 3.79 -6.15 1.40
N LEU A 755 2.88 -6.11 2.39
CA LEU A 755 1.61 -6.82 2.34
C LEU A 755 0.44 -5.85 2.51
N LEU A 756 -0.56 -6.00 1.64
CA LEU A 756 -1.88 -5.39 1.79
C LEU A 756 -2.74 -6.33 2.63
N VAL A 757 -3.04 -5.93 3.86
CA VAL A 757 -3.83 -6.71 4.81
C VAL A 757 -5.25 -6.21 4.84
N ARG A 758 -6.21 -7.14 4.84
CA ARG A 758 -7.64 -6.89 4.93
C ARG A 758 -8.23 -7.59 6.14
N ILE A 759 -9.15 -6.91 6.79
CA ILE A 759 -10.07 -7.51 7.76
C ILE A 759 -11.46 -7.42 7.12
N GLU A 760 -12.11 -8.56 6.96
CA GLU A 760 -13.29 -8.74 6.12
C GLU A 760 -14.41 -9.38 6.93
N ARG A 761 -15.65 -8.95 6.74
CA ARG A 761 -16.83 -9.66 7.23
C ARG A 761 -16.93 -11.00 6.52
N ASN A 762 -17.01 -12.07 7.30
CA ASN A 762 -17.30 -13.41 6.81
C ASN A 762 -18.82 -13.59 6.71
N SER A 763 -19.49 -12.66 6.04
CA SER A 763 -20.90 -12.82 5.69
C SER A 763 -21.00 -13.49 4.32
N GLU A 764 -21.67 -14.63 4.28
CA GLU A 764 -22.26 -15.15 3.06
C GLU A 764 -23.05 -14.04 2.37
N SER A 765 -23.04 -14.08 1.04
CA SER A 765 -23.57 -13.09 0.11
C SER A 765 -25.10 -12.92 0.19
N LYS A 766 -25.64 -12.58 1.37
CA LYS A 766 -27.08 -12.39 1.60
C LYS A 766 -27.65 -11.16 0.88
N THR A 767 -26.82 -10.40 0.17
CA THR A 767 -27.17 -9.13 -0.48
C THR A 767 -27.10 -9.17 -2.01
N VAL A 768 -26.64 -10.27 -2.61
CA VAL A 768 -26.49 -10.41 -4.08
C VAL A 768 -27.59 -11.29 -4.64
N LEU A 769 -28.23 -10.84 -5.72
CA LEU A 769 -29.22 -11.61 -6.45
C LEU A 769 -28.52 -12.49 -7.50
N THR A 770 -28.16 -13.72 -7.13
CA THR A 770 -27.31 -14.58 -7.97
C THR A 770 -28.05 -15.20 -9.16
N ALA A 771 -27.33 -15.59 -10.20
CA ALA A 771 -27.92 -16.27 -11.36
C ALA A 771 -28.62 -17.58 -10.98
N ALA A 772 -28.01 -18.39 -10.10
CA ALA A 772 -28.65 -19.58 -9.57
C ALA A 772 -29.97 -19.27 -8.86
N TYR A 773 -30.02 -18.20 -8.06
CA TYR A 773 -31.25 -17.81 -7.38
C TYR A 773 -32.34 -17.39 -8.36
N VAL A 774 -32.00 -16.54 -9.33
CA VAL A 774 -32.99 -15.99 -10.27
C VAL A 774 -33.53 -17.08 -11.21
N THR A 775 -32.69 -18.01 -11.64
CA THR A 775 -33.08 -19.07 -12.59
C THR A 775 -33.99 -20.14 -11.98
N SER A 776 -34.12 -20.22 -10.66
CA SER A 776 -35.18 -21.01 -10.00
C SER A 776 -36.50 -20.26 -9.86
N LEU A 777 -36.58 -18.96 -10.15
CA LEU A 777 -37.83 -18.21 -10.10
C LEU A 777 -38.70 -18.52 -11.33
N ALA A 778 -39.95 -18.92 -11.10
CA ALA A 778 -40.91 -19.20 -12.18
C ALA A 778 -41.11 -17.99 -13.10
N LEU A 779 -41.31 -16.81 -12.52
CA LEU A 779 -41.53 -15.56 -13.25
C LEU A 779 -40.36 -15.21 -14.18
N PHE A 780 -39.11 -15.42 -13.72
CA PHE A 780 -37.94 -15.16 -14.54
C PHE A 780 -37.90 -16.05 -15.78
N ARG A 781 -38.14 -17.35 -15.61
CA ARG A 781 -38.13 -18.32 -16.72
C ARG A 781 -39.26 -18.07 -17.71
N GLU A 782 -40.40 -17.56 -17.25
CA GLU A 782 -41.53 -17.17 -18.10
C GLU A 782 -41.20 -15.92 -18.94
N LEU A 783 -40.69 -14.87 -18.30
CA LEU A 783 -40.44 -13.59 -18.97
C LEU A 783 -39.16 -13.57 -19.82
N PHE A 784 -38.16 -14.37 -19.45
CA PHE A 784 -36.82 -14.38 -20.05
C PHE A 784 -36.33 -15.80 -20.41
N PRO A 785 -37.07 -16.57 -21.22
CA PRO A 785 -36.75 -17.98 -21.49
C PRO A 785 -35.43 -18.21 -22.25
N ARG A 786 -34.80 -17.16 -22.78
CA ARG A 786 -33.51 -17.22 -23.48
C ARG A 786 -32.31 -16.97 -22.56
N GLU A 787 -32.54 -16.47 -21.34
CA GLU A 787 -31.53 -16.30 -20.31
C GLU A 787 -31.22 -17.66 -19.68
N ILE A 788 -30.29 -18.39 -20.30
CA ILE A 788 -29.81 -19.70 -19.85
C ILE A 788 -28.31 -19.62 -19.57
N LEU A 789 -27.82 -20.50 -18.69
CA LEU A 789 -26.39 -20.59 -18.39
C LEU A 789 -25.60 -20.98 -19.64
N SER A 790 -24.40 -20.46 -19.77
CA SER A 790 -23.41 -21.01 -20.71
C SER A 790 -23.14 -22.48 -20.38
N VAL A 791 -22.93 -23.32 -21.41
CA VAL A 791 -22.73 -24.77 -21.25
C VAL A 791 -21.51 -25.07 -20.38
N ASP A 792 -20.48 -24.21 -20.45
CA ASP A 792 -19.23 -24.37 -19.72
C ASP A 792 -19.25 -23.73 -18.32
N VAL A 793 -20.39 -23.18 -17.89
CA VAL A 793 -20.56 -22.45 -16.62
C VAL A 793 -21.73 -23.06 -15.83
N PRO A 794 -21.51 -24.17 -15.11
CA PRO A 794 -22.51 -24.69 -14.19
C PRO A 794 -22.69 -23.74 -12.99
N ALA A 795 -23.85 -23.83 -12.34
CA ALA A 795 -24.09 -23.24 -11.03
C ALA A 795 -24.05 -24.36 -9.98
N LEU A 796 -23.11 -24.27 -9.03
CA LEU A 796 -23.04 -25.17 -7.88
C LEU A 796 -23.84 -24.58 -6.73
N ILE A 797 -25.04 -25.10 -6.51
CA ILE A 797 -25.97 -24.59 -5.51
C ILE A 797 -25.76 -25.36 -4.22
N ASP A 798 -25.38 -24.67 -3.15
CA ASP A 798 -25.11 -25.30 -1.85
C ASP A 798 -26.37 -25.85 -1.19
N GLN A 799 -27.48 -25.12 -1.33
CA GLN A 799 -28.76 -25.46 -0.73
C GLN A 799 -29.91 -25.13 -1.69
N ILE A 800 -30.68 -26.16 -2.04
CA ILE A 800 -31.92 -26.03 -2.79
C ILE A 800 -32.89 -27.12 -2.34
N THR A 801 -34.19 -26.84 -2.40
CA THR A 801 -35.23 -27.79 -2.01
C THR A 801 -35.91 -28.37 -3.24
N PHE A 802 -35.87 -29.69 -3.39
CA PHE A 802 -36.65 -30.42 -4.36
C PHE A 802 -37.95 -30.93 -3.74
N MET A 803 -39.07 -30.72 -4.43
CA MET A 803 -40.36 -31.34 -4.14
C MET A 803 -40.73 -32.26 -5.30
N VAL A 804 -40.78 -33.56 -5.03
CA VAL A 804 -41.17 -34.59 -6.00
C VAL A 804 -42.61 -34.99 -5.73
N CYS A 805 -43.49 -34.74 -6.69
CA CYS A 805 -44.90 -35.08 -6.64
C CYS A 805 -45.18 -36.22 -7.63
N GLU A 806 -45.64 -37.38 -7.14
CA GLU A 806 -46.05 -38.49 -8.01
C GLU A 806 -47.55 -38.73 -7.93
N ILE A 807 -48.17 -38.80 -9.11
CA ILE A 807 -49.59 -39.09 -9.27
C ILE A 807 -49.81 -40.60 -9.29
N LEU A 808 -50.59 -41.10 -8.34
CA LEU A 808 -51.01 -42.49 -8.22
C LEU A 808 -52.38 -42.66 -8.88
N LEU A 809 -52.52 -43.74 -9.66
CA LEU A 809 -53.76 -44.11 -10.32
C LEU A 809 -54.35 -45.33 -9.61
N ASP A 810 -55.62 -45.26 -9.26
CA ASP A 810 -56.35 -46.44 -8.82
C ASP A 810 -56.75 -47.28 -10.04
N HIS A 811 -56.10 -48.44 -10.19
CA HIS A 811 -56.33 -49.36 -11.30
C HIS A 811 -57.58 -50.24 -11.11
N SER A 812 -58.33 -50.09 -10.01
CA SER A 812 -59.50 -50.93 -9.73
C SER A 812 -60.77 -50.55 -10.53
N ALA A 813 -60.78 -49.41 -11.23
CA ALA A 813 -61.91 -48.96 -12.06
C ALA A 813 -61.70 -49.29 -13.54
N VAL A 814 -62.00 -50.54 -13.93
CA VAL A 814 -61.88 -51.03 -15.31
C VAL A 814 -63.15 -50.70 -16.13
N ASP A 815 -62.91 -50.25 -17.36
CA ASP A 815 -63.76 -50.19 -18.56
C ASP A 815 -64.40 -48.87 -19.04
N ASP A 816 -64.72 -47.88 -18.19
CA ASP A 816 -65.35 -46.62 -18.69
C ASP A 816 -64.63 -45.33 -18.22
N SER A 817 -63.41 -45.54 -17.71
CA SER A 817 -62.68 -44.66 -16.80
C SER A 817 -61.41 -44.05 -17.40
N ILE A 818 -60.72 -44.70 -18.34
CA ILE A 818 -59.38 -44.24 -18.81
C ILE A 818 -59.40 -42.81 -19.36
N ALA A 819 -60.41 -42.45 -20.16
CA ALA A 819 -60.53 -41.09 -20.69
C ALA A 819 -60.82 -40.06 -19.58
N ARG A 820 -61.62 -40.43 -18.57
CA ARG A 820 -61.92 -39.58 -17.40
C ARG A 820 -60.71 -39.45 -16.49
N THR A 821 -60.02 -40.55 -16.17
CA THR A 821 -58.77 -40.56 -15.42
C THR A 821 -57.69 -39.75 -16.12
N TYR A 822 -57.53 -39.92 -17.44
CA TYR A 822 -56.59 -39.12 -18.23
C TYR A 822 -56.98 -37.64 -18.23
N ALA A 823 -58.26 -37.31 -18.36
CA ALA A 823 -58.73 -35.93 -18.26
C ALA A 823 -58.46 -35.32 -16.88
N SER A 824 -58.70 -36.05 -15.78
CA SER A 824 -58.39 -35.61 -14.42
C SER A 824 -56.89 -35.40 -14.22
N VAL A 825 -56.05 -36.34 -14.66
CA VAL A 825 -54.58 -36.20 -14.62
C VAL A 825 -54.13 -34.98 -15.42
N HIS A 826 -54.62 -34.83 -16.65
CA HIS A 826 -54.23 -33.71 -17.53
C HIS A 826 -54.70 -32.36 -16.97
N GLN A 827 -55.90 -32.29 -16.39
CA GLN A 827 -56.41 -31.11 -15.73
C GLN A 827 -55.56 -30.73 -14.51
N TYR A 828 -55.11 -31.73 -13.74
CA TYR A 828 -54.24 -31.53 -12.59
C TYR A 828 -52.83 -31.06 -13.03
N LEU A 829 -52.22 -31.73 -14.02
CA LEU A 829 -50.92 -31.34 -14.60
C LEU A 829 -50.92 -29.90 -15.14
N ASN A 830 -52.04 -29.42 -15.66
CA ASN A 830 -52.18 -28.04 -16.14
C ASN A 830 -52.34 -27.01 -15.01
N ARG A 831 -52.81 -27.40 -13.82
CA ARG A 831 -53.00 -26.51 -12.67
C ARG A 831 -51.79 -26.45 -11.75
N LEU A 832 -51.10 -27.58 -11.58
CA LEU A 832 -49.99 -27.74 -10.65
C LEU A 832 -48.90 -26.65 -10.82
N PRO A 833 -48.46 -26.27 -12.03
CA PRO A 833 -47.49 -25.19 -12.19
C PRO A 833 -47.95 -23.87 -11.59
N GLY A 834 -49.24 -23.53 -11.68
CA GLY A 834 -49.82 -22.32 -11.10
C GLY A 834 -49.81 -22.34 -9.57
N SER A 835 -50.21 -23.46 -8.96
CA SER A 835 -50.20 -23.64 -7.51
C SER A 835 -48.78 -23.62 -6.92
N VAL A 836 -47.84 -24.27 -7.62
CA VAL A 836 -46.41 -24.28 -7.26
C VAL A 836 -45.82 -22.87 -7.37
N SER A 837 -46.10 -22.16 -8.47
CA SER A 837 -45.61 -20.79 -8.68
C SER A 837 -46.18 -19.79 -7.68
N ALA A 838 -47.43 -19.97 -7.23
CA ALA A 838 -48.04 -19.11 -6.22
C ALA A 838 -47.32 -19.15 -4.87
N LEU A 839 -46.56 -20.21 -4.61
CA LEU A 839 -45.76 -20.42 -3.40
C LEU A 839 -44.25 -20.33 -3.67
N GLY A 840 -43.86 -19.68 -4.77
CA GLY A 840 -42.46 -19.38 -5.08
C GLY A 840 -41.66 -20.55 -5.62
N GLY A 841 -42.29 -21.66 -6.00
CA GLY A 841 -41.63 -22.81 -6.63
C GLY A 841 -41.71 -22.80 -8.15
N VAL A 842 -40.97 -23.70 -8.79
CA VAL A 842 -41.03 -23.92 -10.24
C VAL A 842 -41.03 -25.40 -10.59
N CYS A 843 -41.85 -25.80 -11.57
CA CYS A 843 -41.81 -27.14 -12.14
C CYS A 843 -40.64 -27.24 -13.13
N VAL A 844 -39.69 -28.13 -12.86
CA VAL A 844 -38.45 -28.24 -13.67
C VAL A 844 -38.43 -29.46 -14.59
N LYS A 845 -39.11 -30.54 -14.20
CA LYS A 845 -39.10 -31.80 -14.95
C LYS A 845 -40.41 -32.56 -14.78
N SER A 846 -40.84 -33.23 -15.85
CA SER A 846 -41.90 -34.23 -15.81
C SER A 846 -41.34 -35.56 -16.29
N LEU A 847 -41.51 -36.60 -15.48
CA LEU A 847 -41.06 -37.98 -15.70
C LEU A 847 -42.29 -38.90 -15.62
N GLY A 848 -43.04 -38.99 -16.71
CA GLY A 848 -44.28 -39.76 -16.74
C GLY A 848 -45.33 -39.16 -15.80
N ARG A 849 -45.59 -39.83 -14.66
CA ARG A 849 -46.54 -39.39 -13.61
C ARG A 849 -45.88 -38.61 -12.47
N THR A 850 -44.57 -38.42 -12.54
CA THR A 850 -43.80 -37.71 -11.52
C THR A 850 -43.46 -36.31 -12.02
N ILE A 851 -43.67 -35.31 -11.19
CA ILE A 851 -43.27 -33.93 -11.42
C ILE A 851 -42.23 -33.56 -10.38
N VAL A 852 -41.14 -32.98 -10.84
CA VAL A 852 -40.10 -32.41 -10.00
C VAL A 852 -40.29 -30.90 -9.97
N CYS A 853 -40.47 -30.38 -8.77
CA CYS A 853 -40.52 -28.96 -8.49
C CYS A 853 -39.31 -28.54 -7.64
N VAL A 854 -38.93 -27.28 -7.76
CA VAL A 854 -37.77 -26.69 -7.07
C VAL A 854 -38.23 -25.46 -6.29
N PHE A 855 -37.72 -25.31 -5.07
CA PHE A 855 -37.96 -24.21 -4.15
C PHE A 855 -36.64 -23.74 -3.52
N HIS A 856 -36.61 -22.49 -3.08
CA HIS A 856 -35.47 -21.93 -2.34
C HIS A 856 -35.39 -22.39 -0.89
N ASP A 857 -36.53 -22.75 -0.32
CA ASP A 857 -36.66 -23.11 1.09
C ASP A 857 -37.69 -24.22 1.28
N GLN A 858 -37.44 -25.03 2.31
CA GLN A 858 -38.27 -26.16 2.68
C GLN A 858 -39.69 -25.77 3.13
N PRO A 859 -39.89 -24.69 3.93
CA PRO A 859 -41.24 -24.24 4.29
C PRO A 859 -42.15 -23.97 3.08
N SER A 860 -41.64 -23.29 2.05
CA SER A 860 -42.41 -22.99 0.83
C SER A 860 -42.78 -24.27 0.08
N ALA A 861 -41.86 -25.23 -0.03
CA ALA A 861 -42.13 -26.53 -0.63
C ALA A 861 -43.19 -27.32 0.14
N LEU A 862 -43.14 -27.30 1.47
CA LEU A 862 -44.12 -27.98 2.33
C LEU A 862 -45.51 -27.39 2.16
N ALA A 863 -45.62 -26.06 2.21
CA ALA A 863 -46.88 -25.35 1.99
C ALA A 863 -47.47 -25.66 0.61
N ALA A 864 -46.62 -25.78 -0.42
CA ALA A 864 -47.06 -26.15 -1.76
C ALA A 864 -47.54 -27.60 -1.81
N GLY A 865 -46.83 -28.53 -1.17
CA GLY A 865 -47.26 -29.92 -1.05
C GLY A 865 -48.63 -30.04 -0.37
N ASP A 866 -48.82 -29.37 0.76
CA ASP A 866 -50.08 -29.39 1.51
C ASP A 866 -51.23 -28.79 0.69
N CYS A 867 -50.98 -27.69 -0.02
CA CYS A 867 -51.97 -27.08 -0.92
C CYS A 867 -52.36 -28.02 -2.08
N LEU A 868 -51.36 -28.70 -2.67
CA LEU A 868 -51.58 -29.66 -3.75
C LEU A 868 -52.37 -30.90 -3.29
N LEU A 869 -52.14 -31.38 -2.05
CA LEU A 869 -52.94 -32.46 -1.46
C LEU A 869 -54.38 -32.02 -1.15
N ALA A 870 -54.56 -30.78 -0.68
CA ALA A 870 -55.90 -30.24 -0.41
C ALA A 870 -56.73 -30.03 -1.68
N ASP A 871 -56.08 -29.75 -2.81
CA ASP A 871 -56.73 -29.54 -4.12
C ASP A 871 -56.96 -30.85 -4.91
N THR A 872 -56.53 -32.01 -4.39
CA THR A 872 -56.75 -33.29 -5.06
C THR A 872 -58.22 -33.71 -5.03
N GLN A 873 -58.78 -34.03 -6.20
CA GLN A 873 -60.12 -34.62 -6.30
C GLN A 873 -60.11 -36.11 -5.89
N ASP A 874 -61.24 -36.64 -5.42
CA ASP A 874 -61.42 -38.03 -4.93
C ASP A 874 -60.88 -39.16 -5.83
N SER A 875 -60.61 -38.88 -7.11
CA SER A 875 -60.13 -39.87 -8.10
C SER A 875 -58.60 -39.90 -8.29
N LEU A 876 -57.85 -39.02 -7.63
CA LEU A 876 -56.39 -38.90 -7.73
C LEU A 876 -55.75 -38.96 -6.35
N GLN A 877 -54.76 -39.84 -6.17
CA GLN A 877 -53.92 -39.85 -5.00
C GLN A 877 -52.53 -39.33 -5.35
N LEU A 878 -51.93 -38.56 -4.46
CA LEU A 878 -50.57 -38.05 -4.62
C LEU A 878 -49.68 -38.61 -3.53
N ARG A 879 -48.40 -38.70 -3.81
CA ARG A 879 -47.37 -38.79 -2.77
C ARG A 879 -46.33 -37.72 -3.05
N ILE A 880 -45.96 -36.98 -2.01
CA ILE A 880 -45.07 -35.82 -2.15
C ILE A 880 -43.87 -36.01 -1.22
N ALA A 881 -42.68 -36.02 -1.80
CA ALA A 881 -41.41 -36.04 -1.08
C ALA A 881 -40.71 -34.70 -1.22
N ILE A 882 -40.13 -34.22 -0.11
CA ILE A 882 -39.34 -33.00 -0.08
C ILE A 882 -37.96 -33.34 0.46
N HIS A 883 -36.91 -32.86 -0.21
CA HIS A 883 -35.54 -32.99 0.27
C HIS A 883 -34.72 -31.75 -0.11
N SER A 884 -33.87 -31.30 0.81
CA SER A 884 -33.01 -30.15 0.64
C SER A 884 -31.55 -30.55 0.69
N GLY A 885 -30.72 -29.91 -0.14
CA GLY A 885 -29.29 -30.19 -0.21
C GLY A 885 -28.66 -29.50 -1.41
N SER A 886 -27.42 -29.88 -1.74
CA SER A 886 -26.69 -29.30 -2.84
C SER A 886 -27.13 -29.86 -4.20
N ALA A 887 -27.03 -29.04 -5.25
CA ALA A 887 -27.35 -29.44 -6.62
C ALA A 887 -26.49 -28.69 -7.64
N VAL A 888 -26.38 -29.26 -8.83
CA VAL A 888 -25.76 -28.62 -9.99
C VAL A 888 -26.86 -28.18 -10.95
N LEU A 889 -26.90 -26.90 -11.29
CA LEU A 889 -27.75 -26.36 -12.34
C LEU A 889 -26.92 -26.13 -13.61
N ALA A 890 -27.38 -26.68 -14.73
CA ALA A 890 -26.68 -26.58 -16.02
C ALA A 890 -27.66 -26.46 -17.19
N THR A 891 -27.16 -26.01 -18.33
CA THR A 891 -27.92 -25.95 -19.58
C THR A 891 -27.78 -27.25 -20.37
N VAL A 892 -28.90 -27.93 -20.61
CA VAL A 892 -29.00 -29.12 -21.46
C VAL A 892 -30.06 -28.90 -22.53
N ALA A 893 -29.69 -29.08 -23.80
CA ALA A 893 -30.59 -28.90 -24.95
C ALA A 893 -31.36 -27.56 -24.90
N GLU A 894 -30.65 -26.46 -24.64
CA GLU A 894 -31.19 -25.09 -24.53
C GLU A 894 -32.20 -24.90 -23.38
N ARG A 895 -32.15 -25.75 -22.34
CA ARG A 895 -32.99 -25.65 -21.14
C ARG A 895 -32.16 -25.82 -19.87
N LEU A 896 -32.58 -25.13 -18.81
CA LEU A 896 -31.99 -25.27 -17.47
C LEU A 896 -32.48 -26.57 -16.81
N GLU A 897 -31.54 -27.46 -16.48
CA GLU A 897 -31.76 -28.73 -15.78
C GLU A 897 -30.93 -28.81 -14.48
N TYR A 898 -31.51 -29.48 -13.47
CA TYR A 898 -30.88 -29.73 -12.18
C TYR A 898 -30.37 -31.18 -12.11
N PHE A 899 -29.20 -31.36 -11.49
CA PHE A 899 -28.51 -32.64 -11.29
C PHE A 899 -27.95 -32.73 -9.87
N GLY A 900 -27.70 -33.95 -9.40
CA GLY A 900 -26.99 -34.19 -8.13
C GLY A 900 -27.73 -35.15 -7.21
N GLU A 901 -27.01 -35.60 -6.18
CA GLU A 901 -27.47 -36.64 -5.25
C GLU A 901 -28.74 -36.23 -4.50
N THR A 902 -28.93 -34.95 -4.21
CA THR A 902 -30.14 -34.44 -3.55
C THR A 902 -31.40 -34.73 -4.38
N LEU A 903 -31.36 -34.53 -5.70
CA LEU A 903 -32.51 -34.85 -6.56
C LEU A 903 -32.75 -36.36 -6.62
N ASP A 904 -31.70 -37.16 -6.75
CA ASP A 904 -31.79 -38.62 -6.82
C ASP A 904 -32.40 -39.18 -5.53
N ARG A 905 -31.93 -38.71 -4.37
CA ARG A 905 -32.48 -39.05 -3.05
C ARG A 905 -33.95 -38.64 -2.91
N ALA A 906 -34.33 -37.46 -3.40
CA ALA A 906 -35.73 -37.01 -3.38
C ALA A 906 -36.63 -37.92 -4.21
N LEU A 907 -36.18 -38.31 -5.41
CA LEU A 907 -36.89 -39.23 -6.31
C LEU A 907 -37.04 -40.63 -5.69
N ASP A 908 -35.99 -41.16 -5.07
CA ASP A 908 -36.02 -42.47 -4.41
C ASP A 908 -36.89 -42.44 -3.15
N PHE A 909 -36.76 -41.41 -2.32
CA PHE A 909 -37.57 -41.24 -1.11
C PHE A 909 -39.06 -41.14 -1.43
N CYS A 910 -39.44 -40.44 -2.51
CA CYS A 910 -40.83 -40.34 -2.98
C CYS A 910 -41.51 -41.70 -3.11
N ARG A 911 -40.78 -42.75 -3.52
CA ARG A 911 -41.34 -44.10 -3.67
C ARG A 911 -41.75 -44.74 -2.34
N SER A 912 -41.14 -44.32 -1.24
CA SER A 912 -41.44 -44.77 0.12
C SER A 912 -42.54 -43.97 0.81
N VAL A 913 -42.92 -42.81 0.26
CA VAL A 913 -43.95 -41.95 0.83
C VAL A 913 -45.34 -42.58 0.63
N PRO A 914 -46.16 -42.70 1.69
CA PRO A 914 -47.53 -43.18 1.57
C PRO A 914 -48.40 -42.29 0.68
N ALA A 915 -49.44 -42.87 0.08
CA ALA A 915 -50.43 -42.11 -0.67
C ALA A 915 -51.20 -41.15 0.24
N GLY A 916 -51.38 -39.91 -0.21
CA GLY A 916 -52.07 -38.84 0.51
C GLY A 916 -51.18 -38.08 1.51
N GLU A 917 -49.86 -38.26 1.50
CA GLU A 917 -48.95 -37.62 2.45
C GLU A 917 -47.87 -36.75 1.78
N VAL A 918 -47.46 -35.69 2.49
CA VAL A 918 -46.20 -34.98 2.27
C VAL A 918 -45.20 -35.43 3.32
N ARG A 919 -44.00 -35.84 2.90
CA ARG A 919 -42.90 -36.18 3.82
C ARG A 919 -41.63 -35.43 3.44
N VAL A 920 -40.89 -35.02 4.47
CA VAL A 920 -39.57 -34.39 4.33
C VAL A 920 -38.50 -35.42 4.69
N LEU A 921 -37.47 -35.54 3.86
CA LEU A 921 -36.26 -36.27 4.17
C LEU A 921 -35.25 -35.32 4.82
N GLU A 922 -35.05 -35.46 6.12
CA GLU A 922 -34.01 -34.72 6.86
C GLU A 922 -32.62 -35.20 6.42
N SER A 923 -31.73 -34.25 6.13
CA SER A 923 -30.32 -34.52 5.83
C SER A 923 -29.63 -35.08 7.08
N MET A 924 -29.06 -36.28 7.02
CA MET A 924 -28.02 -36.66 7.98
C MET A 924 -26.86 -35.67 7.80
N GLU A 925 -26.50 -34.94 8.86
CA GLU A 925 -25.28 -34.13 8.85
C GLU A 925 -24.10 -35.01 8.42
N PRO A 926 -23.18 -34.54 7.56
CA PRO A 926 -21.89 -35.18 7.46
C PRO A 926 -21.25 -35.09 8.85
N ASP A 927 -21.00 -36.25 9.45
CA ASP A 927 -20.26 -36.40 10.70
C ASP A 927 -18.87 -35.77 10.47
N LEU A 928 -18.72 -34.50 10.86
CA LEU A 928 -17.45 -33.77 10.87
C LEU A 928 -16.70 -34.18 12.13
N SER A 929 -16.24 -35.44 12.13
CA SER A 929 -15.27 -35.98 13.10
C SER A 929 -13.84 -35.76 12.62
#